data_AF-A0A9W6A281-F1
#
_entry.id   AF-A0A9W6A281-F1
#
_cell.length_a   1.000
_cell.length_b   1.000
_cell.length_c   1.000
_cell.angle_alpha   90.00
_cell.angle_beta   90.00
_cell.angle_gamma   90.00
#
_symmetry.space_group_name_H-M   'P 1'
#
loop_
_entity.id
_entity.type
_entity.pdbx_description
1 polymer ?
#
loop_
_entity_poly.entity_id
_entity_poly.type
_entity_poly.pdbx_seq_one_letter_code
_entity_poly.pdbx_strand_id
1 'polypeptide(L)'
;MLAGNMFSLRTAVRRASSSKPLRAFSAQHAVSSARLGGASARQSLKASAVPLLQSRHYSRAADPQLSSTRSTVVQLLSNIGSKREVQQYLSHFTSVSSQQFAVIKVGGAIITEHLQTLSSALAFLNHVGLYPIVVHGAGPQLNRMLEDAGVEPQFEDGIRVTDGKTLALARKLFLEENLKLIEELERMGVRARPLNAGVFTADYLDKDKYNLVGKINGVNKKPIESAIEAGCLPILTSMAETPDGQVLNVNADVAAGELARALQPLKIVYLAEKGGLFNGDTGEKISVINLDEEYDHLMTQWWVRHGTRLKIKEMKDLLSDLPRTSSVAIIHPADLQKELFTDSGAGTLIRRGNKVHVKTSLSDFEDLEKLKEVLVRDREGLDARATVDRYVEGLKERDFKVYYDEPMEALAVVLPPQKDATSSLAHLATFTITKSGWLTNVADNVFASIKKDYPKLVWTVKEDDENLTWFFDKADGSLSREGEVLFWYGVESGDEVKQLVQEFNQHGRQMFGDINLESRLHRAAQAATHIGKGFGASGASAEQKRAFSSTSNALRAARSARPMVPVQTVRTYATTNPNPPLGEKNMSNTRPSKVALIGARGYTGQALISLLNAHPHMDLRHVSSRELVGKKLQGYDKREIIYENLSPDDVKRMSSNGDVDCWVMALPNGVCKPFVDAVDQGAEKGNVIVDLSADYRFDSNWTYGLPELVSRSKIAQATRIANPGCYATAAQIGIAPLVPYLGGQPTVFGVSGYSGAGTKPSPKNDVDNLTNNIIPYSLTDHIHEKEISAQLGTSIAFIPHVAVWFQGIHHTISIPLKEEMTSRDIRNIYQDRYAGEKLVKIVGEPPSVKAIAGRHGVEVGGFAVHSSGKRVVVCATIDNLLKGAATQCLQNMNLALGYGEYQGIPLD
;
A
#
# COMPACT_ATOMS: atom_id res chain seq x y z
N MET A 1 22.12 17.83 -73.59
CA MET A 1 20.88 17.82 -74.40
C MET A 1 19.96 18.84 -73.75
N LEU A 2 19.70 20.01 -74.36
CA LEU A 2 18.63 20.26 -75.35
C LEU A 2 17.24 20.01 -74.71
N ALA A 3 16.45 21.01 -74.29
CA ALA A 3 15.86 22.22 -74.94
C ALA A 3 14.38 21.96 -75.34
N GLY A 4 13.43 22.93 -75.33
CA GLY A 4 13.47 24.39 -75.04
C GLY A 4 12.19 24.85 -74.29
N ASN A 5 12.07 26.11 -73.80
CA ASN A 5 11.70 27.35 -74.52
C ASN A 5 10.27 27.31 -75.14
N MET A 6 9.43 28.36 -75.14
CA MET A 6 9.57 29.83 -75.00
C MET A 6 8.46 30.39 -74.06
N PHE A 7 8.29 31.66 -73.62
CA PHE A 7 8.98 32.98 -73.63
C PHE A 7 8.25 33.90 -72.59
N SER A 8 8.48 35.21 -72.42
CA SER A 8 9.70 36.02 -72.16
C SER A 8 9.47 37.51 -72.58
N LEU A 9 9.30 38.46 -71.64
CA LEU A 9 9.51 39.91 -71.89
C LEU A 9 9.91 40.68 -70.59
N ARG A 10 10.53 41.86 -70.72
CA ARG A 10 11.32 42.55 -69.66
C ARG A 10 11.12 44.07 -69.60
N THR A 11 11.25 44.67 -68.41
CA THR A 11 12.03 45.90 -68.00
C THR A 11 11.63 46.27 -66.54
N ALA A 12 12.46 46.69 -65.56
CA ALA A 12 13.65 47.56 -65.45
C ALA A 12 13.30 49.08 -65.32
N VAL A 13 13.89 49.94 -64.45
CA VAL A 13 15.00 49.76 -63.49
C VAL A 13 15.14 50.91 -62.42
N ARG A 14 15.80 50.61 -61.28
CA ARG A 14 16.52 51.49 -60.28
C ARG A 14 15.83 52.46 -59.28
N ARG A 15 16.60 52.69 -58.20
CA ARG A 15 16.40 53.51 -56.98
C ARG A 15 16.67 55.02 -57.19
N ALA A 16 16.17 55.84 -56.26
CA ALA A 16 16.82 57.08 -55.78
C ALA A 16 16.49 57.32 -54.28
N SER A 17 17.20 58.24 -53.60
CA SER A 17 17.13 58.45 -52.14
C SER A 17 17.24 59.92 -51.70
N SER A 18 16.61 60.30 -50.57
CA SER A 18 16.93 61.50 -49.77
C SER A 18 16.32 61.40 -48.35
N SER A 19 16.59 62.36 -47.45
CA SER A 19 16.49 62.13 -45.99
C SER A 19 16.25 63.37 -45.11
N LYS A 20 15.36 63.25 -44.10
CA LYS A 20 15.34 63.98 -42.79
C LYS A 20 15.19 65.54 -42.85
N PRO A 21 15.07 66.30 -41.71
CA PRO A 21 14.56 65.99 -40.36
C PRO A 21 13.66 67.08 -39.67
N LEU A 22 12.89 66.66 -38.64
CA LEU A 22 12.61 67.35 -37.33
C LEU A 22 11.88 68.73 -37.19
N ARG A 23 11.33 68.91 -35.96
CA ARG A 23 10.74 70.11 -35.28
C ARG A 23 9.27 70.50 -35.62
N ALA A 24 8.55 71.29 -34.79
CA ALA A 24 8.18 71.17 -33.36
C ALA A 24 7.31 72.39 -32.86
N PHE A 25 6.63 72.22 -31.71
CA PHE A 25 6.05 73.23 -30.78
C PHE A 25 4.73 73.99 -31.04
N SER A 26 3.85 73.96 -30.01
CA SER A 26 2.91 75.02 -29.53
C SER A 26 1.65 75.34 -30.39
N ALA A 27 0.54 75.90 -29.87
CA ALA A 27 0.21 76.37 -28.51
C ALA A 27 -1.31 76.27 -28.12
N GLN A 28 -1.55 76.48 -26.83
CA GLN A 28 -2.69 77.07 -26.07
C GLN A 28 -3.61 78.12 -26.78
N HIS A 29 -4.75 78.65 -26.25
CA HIS A 29 -5.49 78.58 -24.95
C HIS A 29 -6.94 79.12 -25.13
N ALA A 30 -7.93 78.71 -24.29
CA ALA A 30 -9.10 79.50 -23.83
C ALA A 30 -10.06 78.65 -22.95
N VAL A 31 -11.05 79.23 -22.22
CA VAL A 31 -10.97 79.84 -20.87
C VAL A 31 -12.40 80.00 -20.27
N SER A 32 -12.66 79.43 -19.08
CA SER A 32 -13.65 79.81 -18.01
C SER A 32 -15.13 80.20 -18.35
N SER A 33 -16.10 80.26 -17.41
CA SER A 33 -16.04 80.25 -15.94
C SER A 33 -17.12 79.37 -15.26
N ALA A 34 -17.82 79.80 -14.20
CA ALA A 34 -18.31 78.91 -13.14
C ALA A 34 -19.38 79.50 -12.17
N ARG A 35 -19.82 78.65 -11.20
CA ARG A 35 -20.68 78.91 -10.00
C ARG A 35 -22.22 78.85 -10.26
N LEU A 36 -23.12 78.53 -9.30
CA LEU A 36 -23.03 78.29 -7.84
C LEU A 36 -24.25 77.47 -7.30
N GLY A 37 -24.06 76.58 -6.30
CA GLY A 37 -25.08 76.15 -5.30
C GLY A 37 -26.06 75.01 -5.68
N GLY A 38 -26.46 74.09 -4.78
CA GLY A 38 -26.02 73.88 -3.38
C GLY A 38 -26.68 72.67 -2.66
N ALA A 39 -26.10 72.29 -1.51
CA ALA A 39 -26.63 71.44 -0.41
C ALA A 39 -27.29 70.05 -0.68
N SER A 40 -26.61 68.97 -0.31
CA SER A 40 -27.20 67.79 0.36
C SER A 40 -26.13 66.92 1.07
N ALA A 41 -26.55 65.93 1.85
CA ALA A 41 -25.72 65.17 2.79
C ALA A 41 -24.67 64.23 2.17
N ARG A 42 -23.59 63.98 2.93
CA ARG A 42 -22.58 62.93 2.63
C ARG A 42 -22.96 61.60 3.27
N GLN A 43 -22.98 60.52 2.48
CA GLN A 43 -22.22 59.30 2.81
C GLN A 43 -21.97 58.50 1.52
N SER A 44 -20.86 57.75 1.47
CA SER A 44 -20.21 57.36 0.21
C SER A 44 -20.52 55.94 -0.24
N LEU A 45 -21.15 55.79 -1.41
CA LEU A 45 -21.10 54.56 -2.20
C LEU A 45 -19.92 54.64 -3.19
N LYS A 46 -19.08 53.61 -3.24
CA LYS A 46 -18.09 53.43 -4.32
C LYS A 46 -18.77 52.72 -5.48
N ALA A 47 -18.80 53.35 -6.65
CA ALA A 47 -19.41 52.78 -7.85
C ALA A 47 -18.48 51.75 -8.52
N SER A 48 -19.08 50.70 -9.10
CA SER A 48 -18.39 49.68 -9.87
C SER A 48 -17.98 50.20 -11.26
N ALA A 49 -16.84 49.75 -11.76
CA ALA A 49 -16.43 49.92 -13.17
C ALA A 49 -15.99 48.58 -13.75
N VAL A 50 -16.59 48.18 -14.87
CA VAL A 50 -16.36 46.88 -15.53
C VAL A 50 -15.42 47.07 -16.73
N PRO A 51 -14.32 46.30 -16.84
CA PRO A 51 -13.66 46.03 -18.10
C PRO A 51 -14.23 44.75 -18.76
N LEU A 52 -14.52 44.82 -20.06
CA LEU A 52 -14.96 43.67 -20.85
C LEU A 52 -13.80 42.67 -21.07
N LEU A 53 -14.07 41.38 -20.90
CA LEU A 53 -13.22 40.28 -21.39
C LEU A 53 -14.06 39.27 -22.16
N GLN A 54 -13.65 38.96 -23.39
CA GLN A 54 -14.32 37.99 -24.25
C GLN A 54 -13.97 36.56 -23.81
N SER A 55 -14.98 35.77 -23.42
CA SER A 55 -14.80 34.36 -23.09
C SER A 55 -14.59 33.51 -24.34
N ARG A 56 -13.32 33.28 -24.73
CA ARG A 56 -12.98 32.17 -25.62
C ARG A 56 -13.14 30.86 -24.85
N HIS A 57 -14.15 30.06 -25.22
CA HIS A 57 -14.28 28.70 -24.70
C HIS A 57 -13.11 27.84 -25.20
N TYR A 58 -12.16 27.54 -24.31
CA TYR A 58 -11.29 26.39 -24.48
C TYR A 58 -11.98 25.16 -23.88
N SER A 59 -12.19 24.14 -24.70
CA SER A 59 -12.64 22.82 -24.25
C SER A 59 -11.66 22.30 -23.20
N ARG A 60 -12.17 21.96 -22.01
CA ARG A 60 -11.34 21.45 -20.91
C ARG A 60 -10.86 20.05 -21.26
N ALA A 61 -9.62 19.95 -21.74
CA ALA A 61 -8.95 18.68 -21.97
C ALA A 61 -8.87 17.87 -20.67
N ALA A 62 -8.74 16.54 -20.80
CA ALA A 62 -8.65 15.65 -19.66
C ALA A 62 -7.42 15.97 -18.79
N ASP A 63 -7.54 15.75 -17.48
CA ASP A 63 -6.50 16.02 -16.49
C ASP A 63 -5.26 15.14 -16.74
N PRO A 64 -4.08 15.72 -17.05
CA PRO A 64 -2.87 14.94 -17.32
C PRO A 64 -2.40 14.10 -16.12
N GLN A 65 -2.65 14.53 -14.88
CA GLN A 65 -2.15 13.84 -13.69
C GLN A 65 -2.81 12.46 -13.53
N LEU A 66 -4.11 12.35 -13.80
CA LEU A 66 -4.84 11.07 -13.76
C LEU A 66 -4.35 10.06 -14.80
N SER A 67 -3.84 10.52 -15.94
CA SER A 67 -3.18 9.64 -16.91
C SER A 67 -1.79 9.22 -16.42
N SER A 68 -1.01 10.17 -15.91
CA SER A 68 0.36 9.96 -15.41
C SER A 68 0.41 8.91 -14.28
N THR A 69 -0.42 9.07 -13.24
CA THR A 69 -0.48 8.11 -12.12
C THR A 69 -0.86 6.71 -12.59
N ARG A 70 -1.76 6.58 -13.57
CA ARG A 70 -2.13 5.26 -14.12
C ARG A 70 -0.96 4.62 -14.88
N SER A 71 -0.21 5.38 -15.68
CA SER A 71 1.02 4.87 -16.31
C SER A 71 2.07 4.44 -15.28
N THR A 72 2.31 5.24 -14.23
CA THR A 72 3.25 4.88 -13.16
C THR A 72 2.83 3.59 -12.44
N VAL A 73 1.54 3.41 -12.10
CA VAL A 73 1.07 2.16 -11.47
C VAL A 73 1.19 0.96 -12.41
N VAL A 74 0.87 1.11 -13.70
CA VAL A 74 1.05 0.02 -14.67
C VAL A 74 2.52 -0.33 -14.87
N GLN A 75 3.40 0.67 -14.94
CA GLN A 75 4.84 0.49 -15.11
C GLN A 75 5.53 -0.09 -13.85
N LEU A 76 4.99 0.19 -12.67
CA LEU A 76 5.40 -0.45 -11.41
C LEU A 76 5.05 -1.94 -11.45
N LEU A 77 3.79 -2.26 -11.79
CA LEU A 77 3.29 -3.64 -11.84
C LEU A 77 3.93 -4.47 -12.96
N SER A 78 4.33 -3.88 -14.09
CA SER A 78 5.06 -4.60 -15.15
C SER A 78 6.50 -4.97 -14.79
N ASN A 79 7.06 -4.31 -13.76
CA ASN A 79 8.44 -4.49 -13.31
C ASN A 79 8.55 -5.33 -12.02
N ILE A 80 7.44 -5.93 -11.56
CA ILE A 80 7.36 -6.77 -10.36
C ILE A 80 6.99 -8.18 -10.81
N GLY A 81 7.93 -9.12 -10.69
CA GLY A 81 7.70 -10.53 -10.98
C GLY A 81 7.36 -11.37 -9.74
N SER A 82 7.78 -10.93 -8.55
CA SER A 82 7.70 -11.74 -7.32
C SER A 82 7.34 -10.96 -6.05
N LYS A 83 6.87 -11.70 -5.03
CA LYS A 83 6.62 -11.19 -3.66
C LYS A 83 7.89 -10.62 -3.01
N ARG A 84 9.06 -11.23 -3.26
CA ARG A 84 10.38 -10.76 -2.78
C ARG A 84 10.69 -9.37 -3.35
N GLU A 85 10.45 -9.17 -4.65
CA GLU A 85 10.62 -7.87 -5.29
C GLU A 85 9.63 -6.83 -4.73
N VAL A 86 8.34 -7.16 -4.50
CA VAL A 86 7.40 -6.24 -3.81
C VAL A 86 7.94 -5.76 -2.45
N GLN A 87 8.50 -6.68 -1.65
CA GLN A 87 9.05 -6.35 -0.35
C GLN A 87 10.37 -5.54 -0.45
N GLN A 88 11.17 -5.73 -1.50
CA GLN A 88 12.36 -4.92 -1.81
C GLN A 88 11.98 -3.50 -2.25
N TYR A 89 11.00 -3.34 -3.14
CA TYR A 89 10.39 -2.05 -3.47
C TYR A 89 9.96 -1.34 -2.17
N LEU A 90 9.14 -1.98 -1.33
CA LEU A 90 8.58 -1.37 -0.11
C LEU A 90 9.63 -1.00 0.94
N SER A 91 10.69 -1.78 1.12
CA SER A 91 11.75 -1.47 2.11
C SER A 91 12.56 -0.23 1.69
N HIS A 92 12.79 -0.03 0.39
CA HIS A 92 13.43 1.17 -0.13
C HIS A 92 12.55 2.44 -0.05
N PHE A 93 11.23 2.32 -0.01
CA PHE A 93 10.33 3.46 0.25
C PHE A 93 10.19 3.82 1.73
N THR A 94 10.18 2.82 2.63
CA THR A 94 9.89 3.03 4.06
C THR A 94 11.12 3.41 4.91
N SER A 95 12.33 3.07 4.46
CA SER A 95 13.55 3.13 5.29
C SER A 95 14.50 4.29 4.96
N VAL A 96 14.36 4.92 3.80
CA VAL A 96 15.44 5.71 3.18
C VAL A 96 15.10 7.19 3.12
N SER A 97 16.02 8.06 3.58
CA SER A 97 15.87 9.50 3.34
C SER A 97 15.99 9.78 1.84
N SER A 98 15.15 10.66 1.29
CA SER A 98 15.10 10.94 -0.16
C SER A 98 16.44 11.44 -0.73
N GLN A 99 17.32 11.96 0.11
CA GLN A 99 18.68 12.43 -0.21
C GLN A 99 19.71 11.29 -0.35
N GLN A 100 19.41 10.08 0.16
CA GLN A 100 20.31 8.91 0.20
C GLN A 100 19.84 7.75 -0.70
N PHE A 101 18.82 7.96 -1.54
CA PHE A 101 18.28 6.91 -2.39
C PHE A 101 19.30 6.44 -3.45
N ALA A 102 19.61 7.29 -4.43
CA ALA A 102 20.48 6.92 -5.54
C ALA A 102 21.27 8.10 -6.13
N VAL A 103 22.52 7.83 -6.53
CA VAL A 103 23.31 8.68 -7.44
C VAL A 103 23.34 8.00 -8.81
N ILE A 104 22.95 8.71 -9.87
CA ILE A 104 22.86 8.18 -11.23
C ILE A 104 23.83 8.95 -12.14
N LYS A 105 24.86 8.26 -12.63
CA LYS A 105 25.77 8.76 -13.65
C LYS A 105 25.21 8.48 -15.05
N VAL A 106 25.04 9.53 -15.83
CA VAL A 106 24.57 9.48 -17.22
C VAL A 106 25.73 9.76 -18.18
N GLY A 107 25.99 8.85 -19.12
CA GLY A 107 26.92 9.10 -20.23
C GLY A 107 26.30 9.96 -21.32
N GLY A 108 27.07 10.84 -21.96
CA GLY A 108 26.56 11.82 -22.93
C GLY A 108 25.79 11.21 -24.11
N ALA A 109 26.23 10.06 -24.61
CA ALA A 109 25.51 9.32 -25.65
C ALA A 109 24.06 8.98 -25.24
N ILE A 110 23.80 8.69 -23.96
CA ILE A 110 22.45 8.43 -23.44
C ILE A 110 21.53 9.65 -23.61
N ILE A 111 22.04 10.87 -23.41
CA ILE A 111 21.28 12.13 -23.58
C ILE A 111 21.10 12.47 -25.08
N THR A 112 21.87 11.84 -25.97
CA THR A 112 21.72 11.99 -27.43
C THR A 112 20.78 10.94 -28.03
N GLU A 113 20.92 9.67 -27.63
CA GLU A 113 20.37 8.51 -28.36
C GLU A 113 19.27 7.78 -27.58
N HIS A 114 19.14 8.01 -26.26
CA HIS A 114 18.19 7.34 -25.37
C HIS A 114 17.45 8.31 -24.43
N LEU A 115 17.35 9.60 -24.81
CA LEU A 115 16.81 10.68 -23.97
C LEU A 115 15.39 10.40 -23.45
N GLN A 116 14.49 9.90 -24.31
CA GLN A 116 13.11 9.59 -23.94
C GLN A 116 13.05 8.42 -22.94
N THR A 117 13.87 7.39 -23.14
CA THR A 117 13.98 6.23 -22.27
C THR A 117 14.51 6.63 -20.88
N LEU A 118 15.60 7.41 -20.85
CA LEU A 118 16.17 7.98 -19.63
C LEU A 118 15.13 8.83 -18.88
N SER A 119 14.46 9.74 -19.58
CA SER A 119 13.52 10.68 -18.96
C SER A 119 12.27 9.98 -18.46
N SER A 120 11.75 8.98 -19.19
CA SER A 120 10.65 8.12 -18.71
C SER A 120 11.05 7.33 -17.46
N ALA A 121 12.28 6.79 -17.43
CA ALA A 121 12.77 6.03 -16.29
C ALA A 121 12.96 6.92 -15.03
N LEU A 122 13.50 8.13 -15.19
CA LEU A 122 13.61 9.13 -14.12
C LEU A 122 12.23 9.69 -13.69
N ALA A 123 11.30 9.89 -14.63
CA ALA A 123 9.96 10.38 -14.36
C ALA A 123 9.16 9.40 -13.50
N PHE A 124 9.24 8.11 -13.81
CA PHE A 124 8.69 7.06 -12.96
C PHE A 124 9.19 7.15 -11.52
N LEU A 125 10.51 7.28 -11.32
CA LEU A 125 11.12 7.42 -9.99
C LEU A 125 10.59 8.64 -9.23
N ASN A 126 10.44 9.79 -9.91
CA ASN A 126 9.85 10.97 -9.29
C ASN A 126 8.36 10.80 -8.96
N HIS A 127 7.57 10.15 -9.84
CA HIS A 127 6.14 9.91 -9.63
C HIS A 127 5.84 8.92 -8.50
N VAL A 128 6.79 8.04 -8.13
CA VAL A 128 6.70 7.20 -6.92
C VAL A 128 7.30 7.88 -5.67
N GLY A 129 7.78 9.12 -5.77
CA GLY A 129 8.27 9.92 -4.63
C GLY A 129 9.77 9.83 -4.36
N LEU A 130 10.56 9.28 -5.29
CA LEU A 130 12.02 9.16 -5.15
C LEU A 130 12.76 10.26 -5.92
N TYR A 131 13.91 10.66 -5.38
CA TYR A 131 14.68 11.80 -5.88
C TYR A 131 16.12 11.38 -6.24
N PRO A 132 16.31 10.55 -7.28
CA PRO A 132 17.64 10.21 -7.77
C PRO A 132 18.44 11.47 -8.15
N ILE A 133 19.70 11.49 -7.75
CA ILE A 133 20.61 12.61 -7.96
C ILE A 133 21.40 12.32 -9.23
N VAL A 134 21.10 13.07 -10.30
CA VAL A 134 21.59 12.76 -11.64
C VAL A 134 22.82 13.61 -11.94
N VAL A 135 23.94 12.97 -12.29
CA VAL A 135 25.15 13.65 -12.78
C VAL A 135 25.47 13.20 -14.20
N HIS A 136 25.70 14.15 -15.11
CA HIS A 136 25.95 13.85 -16.52
C HIS A 136 27.23 14.47 -17.06
N GLY A 137 27.72 13.92 -18.18
CA GLY A 137 28.81 14.51 -18.96
C GLY A 137 28.69 14.28 -20.47
N ALA A 138 29.06 15.29 -21.25
CA ALA A 138 28.80 15.36 -22.70
C ALA A 138 29.98 14.88 -23.59
N GLY A 139 30.70 13.84 -23.16
CA GLY A 139 31.99 13.42 -23.74
C GLY A 139 32.02 13.20 -25.27
N PRO A 140 31.13 12.34 -25.84
CA PRO A 140 31.08 12.09 -27.28
C PRO A 140 30.64 13.33 -28.10
N GLN A 141 29.68 14.10 -27.59
CA GLN A 141 29.23 15.34 -28.22
C GLN A 141 30.37 16.38 -28.27
N LEU A 142 31.19 16.45 -27.22
CA LEU A 142 32.31 17.39 -27.13
C LEU A 142 33.42 17.09 -28.15
N ASN A 143 33.66 15.82 -28.49
CA ASN A 143 34.60 15.49 -29.57
C ASN A 143 34.11 16.07 -30.91
N ARG A 144 32.87 15.75 -31.29
CA ARG A 144 32.25 16.26 -32.54
C ARG A 144 32.26 17.80 -32.58
N MET A 145 31.90 18.46 -31.48
CA MET A 145 31.88 19.92 -31.39
C MET A 145 33.27 20.57 -31.48
N LEU A 146 34.33 19.89 -31.02
CA LEU A 146 35.72 20.35 -31.17
C LEU A 146 36.20 20.14 -32.61
N GLU A 147 35.90 18.98 -33.21
CA GLU A 147 36.17 18.66 -34.62
C GLU A 147 35.50 19.68 -35.56
N ASP A 148 34.21 19.97 -35.37
CA ASP A 148 33.44 21.01 -36.10
C ASP A 148 34.02 22.42 -35.91
N ALA A 149 34.66 22.68 -34.76
CA ALA A 149 35.33 23.96 -34.46
C ALA A 149 36.79 24.02 -34.95
N GLY A 150 37.32 22.97 -35.58
CA GLY A 150 38.70 22.88 -36.04
C GLY A 150 39.73 22.73 -34.91
N VAL A 151 39.34 22.13 -33.78
CA VAL A 151 40.18 21.86 -32.62
C VAL A 151 40.33 20.34 -32.45
N GLU A 152 41.55 19.81 -32.60
CA GLU A 152 41.78 18.38 -32.37
C GLU A 152 41.67 18.02 -30.87
N PRO A 153 40.86 17.00 -30.49
CA PRO A 153 40.77 16.55 -29.10
C PRO A 153 42.07 15.92 -28.58
N GLN A 154 42.79 16.63 -27.69
CA GLN A 154 44.00 16.13 -27.04
C GLN A 154 43.68 15.31 -25.77
N PHE A 155 44.36 14.17 -25.63
CA PHE A 155 44.22 13.26 -24.48
C PHE A 155 45.60 12.79 -23.99
N GLU A 156 45.84 12.88 -22.69
CA GLU A 156 47.00 12.30 -21.99
C GLU A 156 46.50 11.41 -20.84
N ASP A 157 47.06 10.20 -20.69
CA ASP A 157 46.62 9.19 -19.71
C ASP A 157 45.10 8.89 -19.70
N GLY A 158 44.43 9.11 -20.85
CA GLY A 158 42.97 9.00 -20.99
C GLY A 158 42.16 10.22 -20.53
N ILE A 159 42.82 11.25 -20.01
CA ILE A 159 42.24 12.52 -19.56
C ILE A 159 42.32 13.53 -20.70
N ARG A 160 41.24 14.28 -20.96
CA ARG A 160 41.21 15.33 -21.98
C ARG A 160 41.97 16.57 -21.49
N VAL A 161 43.06 16.93 -22.15
CA VAL A 161 43.74 18.21 -21.92
C VAL A 161 42.76 19.34 -22.30
N THR A 162 42.50 20.27 -21.37
CA THR A 162 41.39 21.22 -21.52
C THR A 162 41.90 22.66 -21.45
N ASP A 163 42.16 23.28 -22.60
CA ASP A 163 42.51 24.71 -22.67
C ASP A 163 41.28 25.63 -22.46
N GLY A 164 41.50 26.95 -22.44
CA GLY A 164 40.44 27.94 -22.29
C GLY A 164 39.37 27.90 -23.41
N LYS A 165 39.73 27.58 -24.65
CA LYS A 165 38.77 27.43 -25.76
C LYS A 165 37.95 26.15 -25.61
N THR A 166 38.61 25.04 -25.32
CA THR A 166 38.00 23.73 -25.07
C THR A 166 37.04 23.80 -23.89
N LEU A 167 37.41 24.48 -22.79
CA LEU A 167 36.53 24.70 -21.64
C LEU A 167 35.31 25.56 -22.00
N ALA A 168 35.46 26.60 -22.83
CA ALA A 168 34.34 27.44 -23.24
C ALA A 168 33.31 26.66 -24.09
N LEU A 169 33.78 25.82 -25.02
CA LEU A 169 32.93 24.92 -25.82
C LEU A 169 32.28 23.85 -24.93
N ALA A 170 33.06 23.21 -24.05
CA ALA A 170 32.56 22.22 -23.09
C ALA A 170 31.48 22.82 -22.19
N ARG A 171 31.74 23.96 -21.53
CA ARG A 171 30.78 24.62 -20.64
C ARG A 171 29.47 24.95 -21.35
N LYS A 172 29.53 25.44 -22.60
CA LYS A 172 28.33 25.68 -23.42
C LYS A 172 27.53 24.38 -23.61
N LEU A 173 28.19 23.33 -24.12
CA LEU A 173 27.58 22.04 -24.41
C LEU A 173 27.00 21.35 -23.18
N PHE A 174 27.70 21.40 -22.04
CA PHE A 174 27.23 20.83 -20.77
C PHE A 174 25.95 21.53 -20.27
N LEU A 175 25.80 22.84 -20.50
CA LEU A 175 24.58 23.58 -20.19
C LEU A 175 23.44 23.23 -21.15
N GLU A 176 23.73 23.09 -22.45
CA GLU A 176 22.75 22.72 -23.47
C GLU A 176 22.19 21.29 -23.23
N GLU A 177 23.06 20.30 -23.00
CA GLU A 177 22.62 18.92 -22.70
C GLU A 177 21.97 18.80 -21.30
N ASN A 178 22.33 19.65 -20.32
CA ASN A 178 21.63 19.73 -19.03
C ASN A 178 20.19 20.21 -19.20
N LEU A 179 19.99 21.32 -19.93
CA LEU A 179 18.68 21.93 -20.15
C LEU A 179 17.78 20.99 -20.98
N LYS A 180 18.33 20.37 -22.03
CA LYS A 180 17.64 19.37 -22.87
C LYS A 180 17.08 18.18 -22.07
N LEU A 181 17.77 17.71 -21.04
CA LEU A 181 17.26 16.67 -20.14
C LEU A 181 16.16 17.21 -19.22
N ILE A 182 16.30 18.45 -18.73
CA ILE A 182 15.31 19.10 -17.87
C ILE A 182 14.01 19.40 -18.63
N GLU A 183 14.07 19.92 -19.85
CA GLU A 183 12.91 20.20 -20.71
C GLU A 183 12.11 18.93 -21.01
N GLU A 184 12.77 17.80 -21.25
CA GLU A 184 12.10 16.51 -21.46
C GLU A 184 11.45 15.96 -20.18
N LEU A 185 12.08 16.16 -19.02
CA LEU A 185 11.51 15.80 -17.71
C LEU A 185 10.29 16.67 -17.38
N GLU A 186 10.38 18.00 -17.54
CA GLU A 186 9.25 18.92 -17.32
C GLU A 186 8.09 18.62 -18.29
N ARG A 187 8.38 18.21 -19.53
CA ARG A 187 7.37 17.75 -20.50
C ARG A 187 6.62 16.48 -20.04
N MET A 188 7.24 15.66 -19.18
CA MET A 188 6.60 14.49 -18.54
C MET A 188 5.90 14.83 -17.21
N GLY A 189 5.93 16.10 -16.77
CA GLY A 189 5.34 16.57 -15.51
C GLY A 189 6.29 16.50 -14.31
N VAL A 190 7.56 16.11 -14.52
CA VAL A 190 8.59 16.01 -13.49
C VAL A 190 9.19 17.38 -13.22
N ARG A 191 9.28 17.78 -11.95
CA ARG A 191 10.02 18.99 -11.59
C ARG A 191 11.50 18.63 -11.47
N ALA A 192 12.34 19.30 -12.25
CA ALA A 192 13.79 19.12 -12.23
C ALA A 192 14.49 20.46 -11.91
N ARG A 193 15.71 20.42 -11.37
CA ARG A 193 16.48 21.61 -11.00
C ARG A 193 17.90 21.53 -11.60
N PRO A 194 18.31 22.50 -12.44
CA PRO A 194 19.66 22.57 -12.97
C PRO A 194 20.66 22.93 -11.86
N LEU A 195 21.65 22.07 -11.62
CA LEU A 195 22.75 22.30 -10.69
C LEU A 195 24.08 22.38 -11.45
N ASN A 196 24.26 23.51 -12.14
CA ASN A 196 25.35 23.75 -13.10
C ASN A 196 26.61 24.40 -12.50
N ALA A 197 26.59 24.66 -11.18
CA ALA A 197 27.63 25.37 -10.42
C ALA A 197 27.43 25.12 -8.91
N GLY A 198 28.46 25.37 -8.10
CA GLY A 198 28.39 25.45 -6.64
C GLY A 198 28.17 24.14 -5.88
N VAL A 199 28.26 22.98 -6.56
CA VAL A 199 28.20 21.65 -5.93
C VAL A 199 29.60 21.05 -5.73
N PHE A 200 30.46 21.07 -6.76
CA PHE A 200 31.80 20.49 -6.71
C PHE A 200 32.86 21.57 -6.56
N THR A 201 33.66 21.49 -5.50
CA THR A 201 34.89 22.28 -5.33
C THR A 201 36.08 21.45 -5.79
N ALA A 202 37.02 22.05 -6.52
CA ALA A 202 38.19 21.36 -7.06
C ALA A 202 39.45 22.24 -7.10
N ASP A 203 40.60 21.60 -6.92
CA ASP A 203 41.90 22.15 -7.29
C ASP A 203 42.25 21.74 -8.74
N TYR A 204 43.30 22.33 -9.31
CA TYR A 204 43.88 21.81 -10.56
C TYR A 204 44.42 20.40 -10.35
N LEU A 205 44.12 19.46 -11.26
CA LEU A 205 44.64 18.08 -11.20
C LEU A 205 46.15 18.05 -11.48
N ASP A 206 46.54 18.66 -12.58
CA ASP A 206 47.89 19.10 -12.93
C ASP A 206 47.69 20.24 -13.94
N LYS A 207 48.16 21.45 -13.59
CA LYS A 207 47.90 22.65 -14.38
C LYS A 207 48.80 22.76 -15.61
N ASP A 208 50.02 22.25 -15.52
CA ASP A 208 50.99 22.34 -16.61
C ASP A 208 50.77 21.21 -17.63
N LYS A 209 50.27 20.05 -17.17
CA LYS A 209 49.94 18.89 -18.02
C LYS A 209 48.52 18.90 -18.58
N TYR A 210 47.49 19.06 -17.74
CA TYR A 210 46.09 18.93 -18.17
C TYR A 210 45.35 20.27 -18.34
N ASN A 211 45.98 21.38 -17.93
CA ASN A 211 45.45 22.75 -18.03
C ASN A 211 44.20 22.97 -17.15
N LEU A 212 43.01 23.27 -17.69
CA LEU A 212 41.80 23.57 -16.92
C LEU A 212 41.01 22.31 -16.50
N VAL A 213 41.72 21.30 -16.00
CA VAL A 213 41.15 20.03 -15.49
C VAL A 213 41.25 19.99 -13.98
N GLY A 214 40.15 19.60 -13.32
CA GLY A 214 39.99 19.65 -11.87
C GLY A 214 40.10 18.29 -11.18
N LYS A 215 40.67 18.30 -9.98
CA LYS A 215 40.57 17.24 -8.97
C LYS A 215 39.62 17.73 -7.88
N ILE A 216 38.47 17.07 -7.73
CA ILE A 216 37.49 17.40 -6.68
C ILE A 216 38.14 17.25 -5.30
N ASN A 217 37.93 18.25 -4.45
CA ASN A 217 38.40 18.29 -3.06
C ASN A 217 37.25 18.51 -2.05
N GLY A 218 36.03 18.81 -2.51
CA GLY A 218 34.85 18.96 -1.67
C GLY A 218 33.53 18.90 -2.44
N VAL A 219 32.47 18.50 -1.76
CA VAL A 219 31.10 18.43 -2.30
C VAL A 219 30.14 19.18 -1.38
N ASN A 220 29.55 20.26 -1.87
CA ASN A 220 28.55 21.06 -1.20
C ASN A 220 27.16 20.45 -1.42
N LYS A 221 26.56 19.88 -0.37
CA LYS A 221 25.26 19.20 -0.43
C LYS A 221 24.07 20.14 -0.53
N LYS A 222 24.17 21.37 -0.01
CA LYS A 222 23.03 22.31 0.16
C LYS A 222 22.20 22.57 -1.11
N PRO A 223 22.77 22.70 -2.32
CA PRO A 223 21.98 22.87 -3.54
C PRO A 223 21.14 21.64 -3.91
N ILE A 224 21.64 20.45 -3.55
CA ILE A 224 20.99 19.15 -3.77
C ILE A 224 19.88 18.96 -2.74
N GLU A 225 20.20 19.15 -1.45
CA GLU A 225 19.25 19.10 -0.32
C GLU A 225 18.04 20.02 -0.60
N SER A 226 18.31 21.28 -0.96
CA SER A 226 17.30 22.28 -1.34
C SER A 226 16.53 21.93 -2.62
N ALA A 227 17.06 21.11 -3.53
CA ALA A 227 16.31 20.64 -4.70
C ALA A 227 15.29 19.57 -4.28
N ILE A 228 15.73 18.61 -3.47
CA ILE A 228 14.93 17.47 -3.01
C ILE A 228 13.83 17.93 -2.05
N GLU A 229 14.13 18.81 -1.10
CA GLU A 229 13.14 19.46 -0.21
C GLU A 229 12.08 20.25 -0.98
N ALA A 230 12.48 20.90 -2.10
CA ALA A 230 11.55 21.61 -2.97
C ALA A 230 10.71 20.69 -3.87
N GLY A 231 10.89 19.37 -3.79
CA GLY A 231 10.23 18.38 -4.64
C GLY A 231 10.70 18.39 -6.09
N CYS A 232 12.01 18.58 -6.32
CA CYS A 232 12.63 18.57 -7.65
C CYS A 232 13.78 17.55 -7.76
N LEU A 233 13.92 16.90 -8.92
CA LEU A 233 15.11 16.11 -9.25
C LEU A 233 16.34 17.02 -9.46
N PRO A 234 17.45 16.86 -8.71
CA PRO A 234 18.67 17.61 -8.95
C PRO A 234 19.46 17.02 -10.14
N ILE A 235 19.68 17.83 -11.18
CA ILE A 235 20.39 17.44 -12.40
C ILE A 235 21.71 18.23 -12.51
N LEU A 236 22.83 17.57 -12.25
CA LEU A 236 24.18 18.13 -12.12
C LEU A 236 25.01 17.95 -13.38
N THR A 237 25.79 18.96 -13.74
CA THR A 237 26.92 18.84 -14.69
C THR A 237 28.19 18.40 -13.98
N SER A 238 29.05 17.58 -14.60
CA SER A 238 30.39 17.23 -14.04
C SER A 238 31.45 18.35 -14.17
N MET A 239 31.06 19.59 -13.88
CA MET A 239 31.98 20.74 -13.76
C MET A 239 32.21 21.05 -12.29
N ALA A 240 33.43 21.50 -11.95
CA ALA A 240 33.79 21.94 -10.60
C ALA A 240 34.39 23.34 -10.61
N GLU A 241 34.52 23.97 -9.45
CA GLU A 241 35.03 25.34 -9.30
C GLU A 241 36.19 25.40 -8.29
N THR A 242 37.20 26.22 -8.57
CA THR A 242 38.20 26.60 -7.55
C THR A 242 37.58 27.52 -6.49
N PRO A 243 38.20 27.71 -5.31
CA PRO A 243 37.76 28.71 -4.34
C PRO A 243 37.65 30.14 -4.89
N ASP A 244 38.41 30.47 -5.93
CA ASP A 244 38.38 31.76 -6.64
C ASP A 244 37.30 31.85 -7.75
N GLY A 245 36.53 30.78 -7.98
CA GLY A 245 35.47 30.72 -8.98
C GLY A 245 35.91 30.37 -10.41
N GLN A 246 37.12 29.83 -10.61
CA GLN A 246 37.53 29.30 -11.91
C GLN A 246 36.87 27.93 -12.12
N VAL A 247 36.05 27.81 -13.18
CA VAL A 247 35.46 26.54 -13.60
C VAL A 247 36.54 25.60 -14.14
N LEU A 248 36.51 24.33 -13.75
CA LEU A 248 37.40 23.26 -14.20
C LEU A 248 36.57 22.09 -14.76
N ASN A 249 37.10 21.44 -15.79
CA ASN A 249 36.54 20.23 -16.38
C ASN A 249 36.86 19.01 -15.50
N VAL A 250 35.88 18.16 -15.21
CA VAL A 250 36.07 16.94 -14.41
C VAL A 250 35.39 15.74 -15.08
N ASN A 251 36.02 14.57 -14.98
CA ASN A 251 35.43 13.31 -15.45
C ASN A 251 34.12 13.00 -14.69
N ALA A 252 33.03 12.79 -15.42
CA ALA A 252 31.71 12.47 -14.85
C ALA A 252 31.70 11.19 -14.00
N ASP A 253 32.55 10.20 -14.29
CA ASP A 253 32.66 8.98 -13.47
C ASP A 253 33.31 9.27 -12.10
N VAL A 254 34.29 10.19 -12.06
CA VAL A 254 34.93 10.67 -10.82
C VAL A 254 33.97 11.57 -10.05
N ALA A 255 33.27 12.48 -10.73
CA ALA A 255 32.26 13.33 -10.11
C ALA A 255 31.11 12.52 -9.48
N ALA A 256 30.69 11.43 -10.13
CA ALA A 256 29.73 10.49 -9.54
C ALA A 256 30.30 9.75 -8.32
N GLY A 257 31.57 9.34 -8.35
CA GLY A 257 32.26 8.72 -7.23
C GLY A 257 32.31 9.63 -6.01
N GLU A 258 32.84 10.84 -6.15
CA GLU A 258 32.97 11.80 -5.03
C GLU A 258 31.60 12.27 -4.50
N LEU A 259 30.60 12.40 -5.37
CA LEU A 259 29.21 12.65 -4.97
C LEU A 259 28.63 11.49 -4.15
N ALA A 260 28.90 10.23 -4.54
CA ALA A 260 28.49 9.05 -3.78
C ALA A 260 29.24 8.93 -2.45
N ARG A 261 30.55 9.24 -2.39
CA ARG A 261 31.32 9.32 -1.13
C ARG A 261 30.73 10.35 -0.17
N ALA A 262 30.36 11.52 -0.68
CA ALA A 262 29.79 12.58 0.14
C ALA A 262 28.39 12.24 0.68
N LEU A 263 27.54 11.59 -0.12
CA LEU A 263 26.13 11.35 0.21
C LEU A 263 25.83 9.98 0.85
N GLN A 264 26.69 8.99 0.60
CA GLN A 264 26.54 7.59 1.00
C GLN A 264 25.18 6.97 0.59
N PRO A 265 24.85 6.95 -0.73
CA PRO A 265 23.59 6.42 -1.23
C PRO A 265 23.55 4.89 -1.26
N LEU A 266 22.36 4.30 -1.20
CA LEU A 266 22.20 2.83 -1.30
C LEU A 266 22.52 2.28 -2.70
N LYS A 267 22.17 3.03 -3.76
CA LYS A 267 22.37 2.64 -5.15
C LYS A 267 23.21 3.68 -5.90
N ILE A 268 24.22 3.22 -6.63
CA ILE A 268 25.08 4.06 -7.47
C ILE A 268 25.01 3.50 -8.90
N VAL A 269 24.31 4.19 -9.79
CA VAL A 269 23.97 3.64 -11.11
C VAL A 269 24.79 4.30 -12.21
N TYR A 270 25.52 3.51 -12.98
CA TYR A 270 26.25 3.93 -14.17
C TYR A 270 25.49 3.50 -15.42
N LEU A 271 24.83 4.44 -16.10
CA LEU A 271 24.08 4.15 -17.32
C LEU A 271 24.99 4.02 -18.55
N ALA A 272 24.87 2.90 -19.26
CA ALA A 272 25.68 2.55 -20.43
C ALA A 272 24.85 1.78 -21.47
N GLU A 273 25.09 2.06 -22.76
CA GLU A 273 24.40 1.45 -23.91
C GLU A 273 24.35 -0.09 -23.86
N LYS A 274 25.46 -0.73 -23.45
CA LYS A 274 25.59 -2.19 -23.41
C LYS A 274 24.90 -2.88 -22.24
N GLY A 275 24.39 -2.13 -21.27
CA GLY A 275 23.61 -2.68 -20.17
C GLY A 275 24.33 -3.61 -19.20
N GLY A 276 25.66 -3.58 -19.11
CA GLY A 276 26.41 -4.39 -18.13
C GLY A 276 27.88 -4.63 -18.49
N LEU A 277 28.52 -5.48 -17.69
CA LEU A 277 29.78 -6.14 -17.97
C LEU A 277 29.52 -7.55 -18.52
N PHE A 278 30.44 -8.03 -19.33
CA PHE A 278 30.34 -9.33 -20.01
C PHE A 278 31.60 -10.14 -19.75
N ASN A 279 31.43 -11.46 -19.58
CA ASN A 279 32.52 -12.41 -19.59
C ASN A 279 33.19 -12.38 -20.97
N GLY A 280 34.49 -12.13 -21.01
CA GLY A 280 35.25 -12.01 -22.26
C GLY A 280 35.61 -13.35 -22.89
N ASP A 281 35.32 -14.46 -22.22
CA ASP A 281 35.53 -15.84 -22.66
C ASP A 281 34.18 -16.45 -23.12
N THR A 282 33.18 -16.54 -22.23
CA THR A 282 31.85 -17.11 -22.59
C THR A 282 30.93 -16.14 -23.34
N GLY A 283 31.22 -14.84 -23.33
CA GLY A 283 30.36 -13.80 -23.92
C GLY A 283 29.11 -13.44 -23.10
N GLU A 284 28.86 -14.13 -22.00
CA GLU A 284 27.66 -13.96 -21.17
C GLU A 284 27.70 -12.68 -20.34
N LYS A 285 26.54 -12.11 -20.01
CA LYS A 285 26.45 -10.94 -19.12
C LYS A 285 26.68 -11.36 -17.66
N ILE A 286 27.60 -10.67 -16.98
CA ILE A 286 27.85 -10.87 -15.55
C ILE A 286 26.71 -10.20 -14.79
N SER A 287 25.89 -10.95 -14.07
CA SER A 287 24.73 -10.42 -13.34
C SER A 287 25.11 -9.78 -12.00
N VAL A 288 25.96 -10.44 -11.22
CA VAL A 288 26.41 -10.00 -9.89
C VAL A 288 27.93 -10.17 -9.77
N ILE A 289 28.58 -9.29 -9.01
CA ILE A 289 29.97 -9.47 -8.52
C ILE A 289 30.00 -9.13 -7.02
N ASN A 290 30.42 -10.09 -6.20
CA ASN A 290 30.64 -9.95 -4.76
C ASN A 290 32.14 -9.70 -4.50
N LEU A 291 32.54 -8.45 -4.31
CA LEU A 291 33.95 -8.04 -4.30
C LEU A 291 34.79 -8.67 -3.16
N ASP A 292 34.21 -8.92 -1.99
CA ASP A 292 34.92 -9.53 -0.85
C ASP A 292 35.23 -11.04 -1.07
N GLU A 293 34.69 -11.66 -2.13
CA GLU A 293 34.88 -13.08 -2.48
C GLU A 293 35.49 -13.28 -3.87
N GLU A 294 34.99 -12.58 -4.89
CA GLU A 294 35.32 -12.82 -6.30
C GLU A 294 36.47 -11.97 -6.85
N TYR A 295 36.75 -10.80 -6.25
CA TYR A 295 37.56 -9.76 -6.89
C TYR A 295 38.96 -10.25 -7.30
N ASP A 296 39.72 -10.87 -6.40
CA ASP A 296 41.11 -11.27 -6.70
C ASP A 296 41.17 -12.37 -7.78
N HIS A 297 40.22 -13.31 -7.75
CA HIS A 297 40.06 -14.31 -8.82
C HIS A 297 39.69 -13.64 -10.15
N LEU A 298 38.75 -12.70 -10.15
CA LEU A 298 38.30 -11.99 -11.34
C LEU A 298 39.42 -11.12 -11.94
N MET A 299 40.24 -10.46 -11.11
CA MET A 299 41.35 -9.62 -11.60
C MET A 299 42.47 -10.43 -12.26
N THR A 300 42.66 -11.70 -11.86
CA THR A 300 43.64 -12.61 -12.49
C THR A 300 43.16 -13.21 -13.81
N GLN A 301 41.87 -13.09 -14.16
CA GLN A 301 41.36 -13.66 -15.41
C GLN A 301 41.96 -13.00 -16.65
N TRP A 302 42.38 -13.83 -17.60
CA TRP A 302 43.00 -13.40 -18.86
C TRP A 302 42.06 -12.58 -19.75
N TRP A 303 40.76 -12.88 -19.68
CA TRP A 303 39.72 -12.23 -20.49
C TRP A 303 39.27 -10.86 -19.95
N VAL A 304 39.61 -10.52 -18.69
CA VAL A 304 39.28 -9.22 -18.08
C VAL A 304 40.20 -8.14 -18.63
N ARG A 305 39.80 -7.59 -19.78
CA ARG A 305 40.52 -6.54 -20.53
C ARG A 305 40.74 -5.29 -19.67
N HIS A 306 41.79 -4.53 -20.00
CA HIS A 306 42.27 -3.37 -19.24
C HIS A 306 41.16 -2.39 -18.81
N GLY A 307 40.26 -1.98 -19.71
CA GLY A 307 39.15 -1.08 -19.36
C GLY A 307 38.09 -1.68 -18.42
N THR A 308 37.86 -2.99 -18.49
CA THR A 308 36.99 -3.71 -17.53
C THR A 308 37.67 -3.82 -16.17
N ARG A 309 38.98 -4.13 -16.17
CA ARG A 309 39.82 -4.19 -14.96
C ARG A 309 39.85 -2.85 -14.22
N LEU A 310 40.01 -1.75 -14.95
CA LEU A 310 40.00 -0.39 -14.37
C LEU A 310 38.66 -0.10 -13.69
N LYS A 311 37.52 -0.31 -14.39
CA LYS A 311 36.19 -0.08 -13.81
C LYS A 311 35.90 -0.90 -12.55
N ILE A 312 36.23 -2.19 -12.56
CA ILE A 312 36.00 -3.05 -11.38
C ILE A 312 36.88 -2.59 -10.20
N LYS A 313 38.11 -2.13 -10.48
CA LYS A 313 38.97 -1.52 -9.46
C LYS A 313 38.37 -0.21 -8.93
N GLU A 314 38.01 0.74 -9.81
CA GLU A 314 37.37 2.01 -9.42
C GLU A 314 36.12 1.80 -8.56
N MET A 315 35.32 0.77 -8.88
CA MET A 315 34.10 0.43 -8.14
C MET A 315 34.39 -0.27 -6.81
N LYS A 316 35.49 -1.04 -6.70
CA LYS A 316 36.00 -1.53 -5.41
C LYS A 316 36.53 -0.37 -4.55
N ASP A 317 37.34 0.51 -5.13
CA ASP A 317 37.93 1.67 -4.45
C ASP A 317 36.86 2.71 -4.07
N LEU A 318 35.67 2.69 -4.68
CA LEU A 318 34.49 3.44 -4.26
C LEU A 318 33.70 2.73 -3.15
N LEU A 319 33.37 1.44 -3.34
CA LEU A 319 32.55 0.68 -2.39
C LEU A 319 33.28 0.36 -1.07
N SER A 320 34.62 0.42 -1.05
CA SER A 320 35.41 0.20 0.17
C SER A 320 35.18 1.28 1.23
N ASP A 321 34.96 2.54 0.81
CA ASP A 321 34.73 3.70 1.69
C ASP A 321 33.24 3.96 1.98
N LEU A 322 32.37 3.05 1.54
CA LEU A 322 30.91 3.14 1.68
C LEU A 322 30.36 2.03 2.60
N PRO A 323 29.17 2.23 3.21
CA PRO A 323 28.50 1.18 3.98
C PRO A 323 28.30 -0.11 3.16
N ARG A 324 28.42 -1.30 3.79
CA ARG A 324 28.22 -2.62 3.13
C ARG A 324 26.86 -2.76 2.40
N THR A 325 25.85 -1.97 2.81
CA THR A 325 24.51 -1.89 2.17
C THR A 325 24.50 -1.16 0.82
N SER A 326 25.58 -0.45 0.48
CA SER A 326 25.71 0.29 -0.77
C SER A 326 26.06 -0.64 -1.93
N SER A 327 25.53 -0.37 -3.12
CA SER A 327 25.83 -1.14 -4.32
C SER A 327 25.98 -0.26 -5.56
N VAL A 328 26.90 -0.64 -6.44
CA VAL A 328 27.09 -0.05 -7.76
C VAL A 328 26.38 -0.93 -8.79
N ALA A 329 25.67 -0.34 -9.75
CA ALA A 329 25.06 -1.08 -10.85
C ALA A 329 25.42 -0.47 -12.21
N ILE A 330 25.73 -1.32 -13.19
CA ILE A 330 26.01 -0.92 -14.58
C ILE A 330 24.91 -1.48 -15.46
N ILE A 331 24.07 -0.59 -16.02
CA ILE A 331 22.81 -0.97 -16.69
C ILE A 331 22.48 -0.05 -17.88
N HIS A 332 21.48 -0.44 -18.65
CA HIS A 332 20.94 0.35 -19.75
C HIS A 332 19.74 1.20 -19.24
N PRO A 333 19.43 2.38 -19.82
CA PRO A 333 18.41 3.28 -19.25
C PRO A 333 17.00 2.68 -19.15
N ALA A 334 16.63 1.75 -20.04
CA ALA A 334 15.34 1.05 -19.96
C ALA A 334 15.23 0.15 -18.72
N ASP A 335 16.36 -0.33 -18.23
CA ASP A 335 16.50 -1.31 -17.15
C ASP A 335 16.62 -0.66 -15.77
N LEU A 336 16.71 0.67 -15.70
CA LEU A 336 16.88 1.47 -14.48
C LEU A 336 15.84 1.15 -13.40
N GLN A 337 14.61 0.87 -13.80
CA GLN A 337 13.53 0.54 -12.87
C GLN A 337 13.73 -0.85 -12.27
N LYS A 338 14.06 -1.85 -13.09
CA LYS A 338 14.28 -3.22 -12.59
C LYS A 338 15.48 -3.28 -11.63
N GLU A 339 16.62 -2.69 -12.02
CA GLU A 339 17.85 -2.74 -11.20
C GLU A 339 17.75 -2.02 -9.84
N LEU A 340 16.97 -0.94 -9.76
CA LEU A 340 16.83 -0.19 -8.51
C LEU A 340 16.02 -0.93 -7.44
N PHE A 341 15.18 -1.89 -7.82
CA PHE A 341 14.20 -2.51 -6.93
C PHE A 341 14.12 -4.04 -6.98
N THR A 342 14.90 -4.72 -7.83
CA THR A 342 14.96 -6.19 -7.87
C THR A 342 16.38 -6.73 -7.68
N ASP A 343 16.54 -7.71 -6.79
CA ASP A 343 17.79 -8.50 -6.68
C ASP A 343 18.08 -9.32 -7.94
N SER A 344 17.04 -9.64 -8.72
CA SER A 344 17.16 -10.35 -10.00
C SER A 344 17.96 -9.55 -11.05
N GLY A 345 18.06 -8.23 -10.85
CA GLY A 345 18.90 -7.33 -11.63
C GLY A 345 18.49 -7.22 -13.10
N ALA A 346 19.19 -6.36 -13.81
CA ALA A 346 18.99 -6.13 -15.23
C ALA A 346 20.29 -5.85 -15.99
N GLY A 347 21.35 -5.39 -15.32
CA GLY A 347 22.71 -5.36 -15.89
C GLY A 347 23.71 -6.13 -15.04
N THR A 348 24.70 -5.43 -14.50
CA THR A 348 25.71 -5.97 -13.57
C THR A 348 25.67 -5.22 -12.24
N LEU A 349 25.25 -5.91 -11.19
CA LEU A 349 25.25 -5.44 -9.80
C LEU A 349 26.59 -5.77 -9.14
N ILE A 350 27.35 -4.77 -8.71
CA ILE A 350 28.61 -4.95 -7.98
C ILE A 350 28.46 -4.39 -6.56
N ARG A 351 28.78 -5.23 -5.58
CA ARG A 351 28.65 -4.95 -4.15
C ARG A 351 29.84 -5.57 -3.43
N ARG A 352 30.10 -5.15 -2.19
CA ARG A 352 31.06 -5.86 -1.33
C ARG A 352 30.60 -7.29 -1.07
N GLY A 353 29.31 -7.45 -0.74
CA GLY A 353 28.75 -8.71 -0.28
C GLY A 353 29.21 -9.05 1.14
N ASN A 354 28.86 -10.25 1.58
CA ASN A 354 29.35 -10.87 2.81
C ASN A 354 30.05 -12.17 2.42
N LYS A 355 31.22 -12.44 2.99
CA LYS A 355 31.95 -13.68 2.72
C LYS A 355 31.24 -14.86 3.35
N VAL A 356 31.11 -15.98 2.63
CA VAL A 356 30.61 -17.24 3.21
C VAL A 356 31.75 -17.94 3.95
N HIS A 357 31.53 -18.20 5.23
CA HIS A 357 32.39 -19.00 6.09
C HIS A 357 31.88 -20.44 6.11
N VAL A 358 32.77 -21.39 5.85
CA VAL A 358 32.50 -22.83 5.97
C VAL A 358 33.25 -23.35 7.18
N LYS A 359 32.55 -24.02 8.10
CA LYS A 359 33.12 -24.60 9.33
C LYS A 359 32.73 -26.07 9.45
N THR A 360 33.65 -26.91 9.94
CA THR A 360 33.50 -28.38 10.00
C THR A 360 33.48 -28.94 11.43
N SER A 361 33.88 -28.13 12.42
CA SER A 361 33.80 -28.47 13.84
C SER A 361 33.25 -27.29 14.64
N LEU A 362 32.64 -27.59 15.80
CA LEU A 362 32.18 -26.56 16.74
C LEU A 362 33.35 -25.82 17.41
N SER A 363 34.56 -26.41 17.42
CA SER A 363 35.79 -25.75 17.85
C SER A 363 36.18 -24.55 16.99
N ASP A 364 35.64 -24.47 15.78
CA ASP A 364 36.07 -23.51 14.78
C ASP A 364 35.25 -22.20 14.86
N PHE A 365 34.30 -22.12 15.80
CA PHE A 365 33.48 -20.95 16.07
C PHE A 365 34.05 -20.16 17.24
N GLU A 366 34.27 -18.85 17.02
CA GLU A 366 34.75 -17.93 18.06
C GLU A 366 33.67 -17.64 19.12
N ASP A 367 32.39 -17.74 18.74
CA ASP A 367 31.23 -17.61 19.63
C ASP A 367 30.21 -18.71 19.31
N LEU A 368 30.02 -19.63 20.26
CA LEU A 368 29.07 -20.74 20.16
C LEU A 368 27.66 -20.37 20.66
N GLU A 369 27.51 -19.34 21.50
CA GLU A 369 26.18 -18.86 21.90
C GLU A 369 25.54 -18.07 20.75
N LYS A 370 26.31 -17.26 20.00
CA LYS A 370 25.81 -16.60 18.78
C LYS A 370 25.28 -17.62 17.75
N LEU A 371 25.96 -18.76 17.59
CA LEU A 371 25.48 -19.87 16.75
C LEU A 371 24.11 -20.38 17.24
N LYS A 372 23.94 -20.59 18.54
CA LYS A 372 22.65 -21.02 19.13
C LYS A 372 21.57 -19.96 18.98
N GLU A 373 21.88 -18.68 19.17
CA GLU A 373 20.90 -17.59 19.04
C GLU A 373 20.39 -17.47 17.60
N VAL A 374 21.27 -17.58 16.61
CA VAL A 374 20.89 -17.67 15.19
C VAL A 374 20.02 -18.91 14.92
N LEU A 375 20.27 -20.04 15.59
CA LEU A 375 19.43 -21.24 15.51
C LEU A 375 18.14 -21.19 16.35
N VAL A 376 17.98 -20.25 17.28
CA VAL A 376 16.71 -20.00 18.01
C VAL A 376 15.83 -18.97 17.29
N ARG A 377 16.42 -18.15 16.42
CA ARG A 377 15.75 -17.09 15.66
C ARG A 377 14.53 -17.62 14.88
N ASP A 378 13.46 -16.81 14.86
CA ASP A 378 12.21 -17.03 14.14
C ASP A 378 11.44 -18.34 14.51
N ARG A 379 11.73 -18.96 15.65
CA ARG A 379 11.09 -20.21 16.14
C ARG A 379 10.32 -19.99 17.45
N GLU A 380 8.98 -20.03 17.37
CA GLU A 380 8.10 -19.91 18.55
C GLU A 380 7.95 -21.24 19.32
N GLY A 381 8.24 -21.24 20.62
CA GLY A 381 7.97 -22.39 21.49
C GLY A 381 8.65 -22.32 22.87
N LEU A 382 7.97 -22.83 23.90
CA LEU A 382 8.41 -22.76 25.31
C LEU A 382 9.70 -23.56 25.63
N ASP A 383 10.16 -24.45 24.74
CA ASP A 383 11.38 -25.28 24.90
C ASP A 383 12.37 -25.11 23.73
N ALA A 384 12.27 -24.00 22.97
CA ALA A 384 13.05 -23.79 21.75
C ALA A 384 14.58 -23.75 22.00
N ARG A 385 15.06 -22.95 22.98
CA ARG A 385 16.50 -22.83 23.29
C ARG A 385 17.10 -24.17 23.73
N ALA A 386 16.46 -24.88 24.67
CA ALA A 386 16.94 -26.17 25.13
C ALA A 386 16.87 -27.27 24.04
N THR A 387 15.96 -27.16 23.07
CA THR A 387 15.94 -28.05 21.89
C THR A 387 17.14 -27.77 20.96
N VAL A 388 17.53 -26.50 20.79
CA VAL A 388 18.75 -26.10 20.07
C VAL A 388 20.02 -26.53 20.82
N ASP A 389 20.08 -26.39 22.16
CA ASP A 389 21.19 -26.89 22.96
C ASP A 389 21.40 -28.41 22.77
N ARG A 390 20.32 -29.21 22.87
CA ARG A 390 20.34 -30.66 22.60
C ARG A 390 20.72 -31.01 21.15
N TYR A 391 20.53 -30.10 20.20
CA TYR A 391 20.91 -30.29 18.80
C TYR A 391 22.39 -29.97 18.57
N VAL A 392 22.88 -28.84 19.06
CA VAL A 392 24.30 -28.45 18.96
C VAL A 392 25.19 -29.46 19.70
N GLU A 393 24.76 -29.98 20.85
CA GLU A 393 25.50 -31.07 21.53
C GLU A 393 25.59 -32.32 20.65
N GLY A 394 24.48 -32.71 19.99
CA GLY A 394 24.42 -33.86 19.09
C GLY A 394 25.15 -33.69 17.75
N LEU A 395 25.65 -32.49 17.41
CA LEU A 395 26.55 -32.27 16.28
C LEU A 395 27.99 -32.71 16.60
N LYS A 396 28.40 -32.78 17.87
CA LYS A 396 29.75 -33.22 18.27
C LYS A 396 30.08 -34.66 17.88
N GLU A 397 29.07 -35.49 17.73
CA GLU A 397 29.19 -36.94 17.46
C GLU A 397 29.12 -37.28 15.96
N ARG A 398 29.11 -36.27 15.06
CA ARG A 398 28.76 -36.43 13.64
C ARG A 398 29.61 -35.58 12.71
N ASP A 399 29.82 -36.06 11.49
CA ASP A 399 30.33 -35.23 10.39
C ASP A 399 29.27 -34.19 9.99
N PHE A 400 29.64 -32.90 9.90
CA PHE A 400 28.76 -31.82 9.42
C PHE A 400 29.55 -30.71 8.73
N LYS A 401 28.85 -29.85 7.97
CA LYS A 401 29.34 -28.55 7.52
C LYS A 401 28.32 -27.46 7.85
N VAL A 402 28.79 -26.35 8.42
CA VAL A 402 27.97 -25.13 8.58
C VAL A 402 28.45 -24.10 7.57
N TYR A 403 27.52 -23.49 6.86
CA TYR A 403 27.73 -22.35 5.96
C TYR A 403 27.01 -21.15 6.53
N TYR A 404 27.71 -20.05 6.76
CA TYR A 404 27.10 -18.79 7.21
C TYR A 404 27.84 -17.59 6.60
N ASP A 405 27.14 -16.48 6.46
CA ASP A 405 27.76 -15.22 6.04
C ASP A 405 28.34 -14.46 7.25
N GLU A 406 29.35 -13.60 7.05
CA GLU A 406 30.07 -12.86 8.11
C GLU A 406 29.17 -12.31 9.28
N PRO A 407 28.03 -11.63 9.05
CA PRO A 407 27.14 -11.18 10.13
C PRO A 407 26.27 -12.30 10.77
N MET A 408 26.09 -13.44 10.10
CA MET A 408 25.12 -14.52 10.37
C MET A 408 23.66 -14.12 10.10
N GLU A 409 23.43 -13.41 8.99
CA GLU A 409 22.08 -13.20 8.47
C GLU A 409 21.51 -14.50 7.90
N ALA A 410 22.32 -15.28 7.18
CA ALA A 410 21.99 -16.62 6.71
C ALA A 410 22.90 -17.67 7.37
N LEU A 411 22.30 -18.79 7.79
CA LEU A 411 23.03 -19.94 8.32
C LEU A 411 22.39 -21.27 7.87
N ALA A 412 23.20 -22.15 7.29
CA ALA A 412 22.81 -23.49 6.86
C ALA A 412 23.67 -24.55 7.56
N VAL A 413 23.06 -25.66 7.97
CA VAL A 413 23.78 -26.86 8.42
C VAL A 413 23.50 -28.00 7.44
N VAL A 414 24.54 -28.47 6.76
CA VAL A 414 24.48 -29.60 5.82
C VAL A 414 25.19 -30.79 6.44
N LEU A 415 24.57 -31.96 6.31
CA LEU A 415 25.07 -33.23 6.80
C LEU A 415 25.48 -34.10 5.60
N PRO A 416 26.72 -34.62 5.55
CA PRO A 416 27.15 -35.56 4.52
C PRO A 416 26.31 -36.85 4.52
N PRO A 417 26.33 -37.62 3.42
CA PRO A 417 25.76 -38.97 3.38
C PRO A 417 26.38 -39.86 4.47
N GLN A 418 25.57 -40.68 5.14
CA GLN A 418 26.09 -41.63 6.13
C GLN A 418 26.81 -42.79 5.43
N LYS A 419 27.99 -43.16 5.96
CA LYS A 419 28.89 -44.17 5.37
C LYS A 419 28.30 -45.58 5.27
N ASP A 420 27.27 -45.89 6.07
CA ASP A 420 26.56 -47.17 6.10
C ASP A 420 25.11 -47.12 5.54
N ALA A 421 24.67 -45.99 4.97
CA ALA A 421 23.31 -45.83 4.45
C ALA A 421 23.22 -46.16 2.95
N THR A 422 22.06 -46.66 2.51
CA THR A 422 21.76 -46.93 1.09
C THR A 422 21.52 -45.66 0.27
N SER A 423 21.30 -44.51 0.91
CA SER A 423 21.09 -43.22 0.26
C SER A 423 22.40 -42.42 0.17
N SER A 424 22.81 -42.06 -1.05
CA SER A 424 24.03 -41.30 -1.34
C SER A 424 23.87 -39.78 -1.19
N LEU A 425 22.75 -39.32 -0.63
CA LEU A 425 22.33 -37.91 -0.62
C LEU A 425 22.82 -37.17 0.63
N ALA A 426 23.31 -35.94 0.46
CA ALA A 426 23.54 -35.02 1.57
C ALA A 426 22.22 -34.37 1.99
N HIS A 427 22.08 -34.05 3.28
CA HIS A 427 20.84 -33.49 3.85
C HIS A 427 21.05 -32.08 4.41
N LEU A 428 20.22 -31.12 4.01
CA LEU A 428 20.17 -29.79 4.61
C LEU A 428 19.31 -29.86 5.89
N ALA A 429 19.97 -29.96 7.05
CA ALA A 429 19.33 -30.19 8.34
C ALA A 429 18.66 -28.95 8.95
N THR A 430 19.09 -27.75 8.56
CA THR A 430 18.40 -26.48 8.81
C THR A 430 18.96 -25.41 7.86
N PHE A 431 18.13 -24.45 7.47
CA PHE A 431 18.53 -23.22 6.77
C PHE A 431 17.72 -22.06 7.34
N THR A 432 18.40 -21.14 8.02
CA THR A 432 17.77 -20.09 8.83
C THR A 432 18.29 -18.73 8.38
N ILE A 433 17.41 -17.85 7.92
CA ILE A 433 17.77 -16.59 7.25
C ILE A 433 16.91 -15.44 7.79
N THR A 434 17.50 -14.28 8.07
CA THR A 434 16.74 -13.09 8.48
C THR A 434 15.86 -12.60 7.33
N LYS A 435 14.83 -11.80 7.64
CA LYS A 435 14.07 -11.09 6.59
C LYS A 435 14.98 -10.21 5.72
N SER A 436 16.06 -9.65 6.26
CA SER A 436 17.09 -8.92 5.51
C SER A 436 17.92 -9.82 4.58
N GLY A 437 18.35 -11.00 5.04
CA GLY A 437 19.09 -12.00 4.24
C GLY A 437 18.24 -12.69 3.16
N TRP A 438 16.91 -12.69 3.30
CA TRP A 438 15.95 -13.07 2.25
C TRP A 438 15.68 -11.93 1.25
N LEU A 439 15.67 -10.68 1.72
CA LEU A 439 15.51 -9.48 0.88
C LEU A 439 16.82 -9.01 0.24
N THR A 440 17.88 -9.81 0.32
CA THR A 440 19.16 -9.59 -0.35
C THR A 440 19.67 -10.90 -0.94
N ASN A 441 20.56 -10.83 -1.92
CA ASN A 441 21.18 -12.00 -2.56
C ASN A 441 22.21 -12.72 -1.63
N VAL A 442 21.89 -12.95 -0.35
CA VAL A 442 22.73 -13.67 0.64
C VAL A 442 22.33 -15.14 0.71
N ALA A 443 21.03 -15.44 0.78
CA ALA A 443 20.50 -16.81 0.69
C ALA A 443 21.07 -17.58 -0.51
N ASP A 444 21.08 -16.91 -1.67
CA ASP A 444 21.60 -17.41 -2.93
C ASP A 444 23.12 -17.68 -2.91
N ASN A 445 23.94 -16.88 -2.21
CA ASN A 445 25.40 -17.11 -2.12
C ASN A 445 25.74 -18.30 -1.19
N VAL A 446 25.03 -18.42 -0.06
CA VAL A 446 25.15 -19.57 0.82
C VAL A 446 24.73 -20.86 0.10
N PHE A 447 23.64 -20.82 -0.67
CA PHE A 447 23.18 -21.99 -1.42
C PHE A 447 24.09 -22.35 -2.61
N ALA A 448 24.70 -21.37 -3.27
CA ALA A 448 25.73 -21.61 -4.28
C ALA A 448 26.99 -22.29 -3.68
N SER A 449 27.40 -21.85 -2.48
CA SER A 449 28.49 -22.49 -1.73
C SER A 449 28.18 -23.94 -1.36
N ILE A 450 26.94 -24.23 -0.96
CA ILE A 450 26.45 -25.59 -0.70
C ILE A 450 26.46 -26.43 -1.98
N LYS A 451 25.93 -25.92 -3.10
CA LYS A 451 25.84 -26.66 -4.37
C LYS A 451 27.20 -26.97 -5.01
N LYS A 452 28.23 -26.16 -4.71
CA LYS A 452 29.63 -26.42 -5.06
C LYS A 452 30.24 -27.60 -4.28
N ASP A 453 29.90 -27.73 -3.00
CA ASP A 453 30.42 -28.78 -2.11
C ASP A 453 29.60 -30.08 -2.14
N TYR A 454 28.31 -29.98 -2.46
CA TYR A 454 27.34 -31.08 -2.46
C TYR A 454 26.51 -31.05 -3.76
N PRO A 455 26.90 -31.81 -4.80
CA PRO A 455 26.19 -31.84 -6.08
C PRO A 455 24.87 -32.64 -6.04
N LYS A 456 24.67 -33.49 -5.02
CA LYS A 456 23.37 -34.07 -4.66
C LYS A 456 22.95 -33.57 -3.28
N LEU A 457 21.74 -33.03 -3.15
CA LEU A 457 21.19 -32.54 -1.88
C LEU A 457 19.68 -32.80 -1.80
N VAL A 458 19.19 -33.12 -0.60
CA VAL A 458 17.76 -33.21 -0.26
C VAL A 458 17.44 -32.34 0.96
N TRP A 459 16.23 -31.76 0.99
CA TRP A 459 15.75 -30.93 2.10
C TRP A 459 14.22 -30.93 2.22
N THR A 460 13.70 -30.37 3.33
CA THR A 460 12.25 -30.23 3.57
C THR A 460 11.90 -28.82 4.05
N VAL A 461 10.78 -28.29 3.55
CA VAL A 461 10.24 -26.96 3.83
C VAL A 461 8.74 -27.11 4.10
N LYS A 462 8.12 -26.21 4.87
CA LYS A 462 6.67 -26.27 5.09
C LYS A 462 5.91 -25.77 3.87
N GLU A 463 4.70 -26.27 3.67
CA GLU A 463 3.79 -25.80 2.61
C GLU A 463 3.26 -24.38 2.87
N ASP A 464 3.38 -23.87 4.11
CA ASP A 464 3.05 -22.49 4.51
C ASP A 464 4.26 -21.52 4.56
N ASP A 465 5.45 -21.93 4.11
CA ASP A 465 6.65 -21.08 4.15
C ASP A 465 6.53 -19.86 3.20
N GLU A 466 6.83 -18.67 3.73
CA GLU A 466 6.76 -17.40 2.99
C GLU A 466 7.63 -17.32 1.72
N ASN A 467 8.63 -18.21 1.59
CA ASN A 467 9.67 -18.23 0.56
C ASN A 467 9.63 -19.51 -0.31
N LEU A 468 8.58 -20.34 -0.20
CA LEU A 468 8.50 -21.66 -0.84
C LEU A 468 8.85 -21.65 -2.34
N THR A 469 8.47 -20.60 -3.08
CA THR A 469 8.80 -20.41 -4.51
C THR A 469 10.31 -20.39 -4.79
N TRP A 470 11.13 -19.78 -3.91
CA TRP A 470 12.58 -19.77 -4.08
C TRP A 470 13.17 -21.18 -3.97
N PHE A 471 12.60 -22.04 -3.12
CA PHE A 471 13.03 -23.44 -3.02
C PHE A 471 12.66 -24.26 -4.25
N PHE A 472 11.50 -23.99 -4.89
CA PHE A 472 11.18 -24.52 -6.22
C PHE A 472 12.24 -24.09 -7.26
N ASP A 473 12.62 -22.80 -7.29
CA ASP A 473 13.62 -22.27 -8.23
C ASP A 473 15.05 -22.84 -8.04
N LYS A 474 15.34 -23.52 -6.92
CA LYS A 474 16.65 -24.17 -6.65
C LYS A 474 16.64 -25.69 -6.78
N ALA A 475 15.48 -26.31 -6.95
CA ALA A 475 15.31 -27.76 -6.96
C ALA A 475 15.13 -28.30 -8.38
N ASP A 476 15.59 -29.54 -8.60
CA ASP A 476 15.30 -30.28 -9.85
C ASP A 476 13.99 -31.07 -9.72
N GLY A 477 13.45 -31.23 -8.50
CA GLY A 477 12.16 -31.87 -8.22
C GLY A 477 11.65 -31.66 -6.79
N SER A 478 10.35 -31.93 -6.60
CA SER A 478 9.62 -31.65 -5.34
C SER A 478 8.46 -32.63 -5.10
N LEU A 479 8.06 -32.83 -3.83
CA LEU A 479 6.86 -33.59 -3.45
C LEU A 479 6.22 -33.02 -2.17
N SER A 480 4.92 -32.71 -2.20
CA SER A 480 4.15 -32.30 -1.00
C SER A 480 3.42 -33.49 -0.34
N ARG A 481 3.38 -33.50 1.00
CA ARG A 481 2.61 -34.42 1.85
C ARG A 481 2.30 -33.76 3.20
N GLU A 482 1.04 -33.81 3.65
CA GLU A 482 0.63 -33.46 5.02
C GLU A 482 1.07 -32.06 5.51
N GLY A 483 1.14 -31.07 4.62
CA GLY A 483 1.60 -29.70 4.92
C GLY A 483 3.11 -29.50 4.82
N GLU A 484 3.84 -30.47 4.29
CA GLU A 484 5.30 -30.50 4.20
C GLU A 484 5.77 -30.82 2.78
N VAL A 485 6.76 -30.08 2.27
CA VAL A 485 7.30 -30.21 0.92
C VAL A 485 8.75 -30.69 0.97
N LEU A 486 9.00 -31.84 0.37
CA LEU A 486 10.33 -32.37 0.07
C LEU A 486 10.86 -31.74 -1.22
N PHE A 487 12.14 -31.40 -1.25
CA PHE A 487 12.86 -30.90 -2.43
C PHE A 487 14.21 -31.60 -2.59
N TRP A 488 14.70 -31.71 -3.83
CA TRP A 488 16.02 -32.25 -4.13
C TRP A 488 16.66 -31.62 -5.38
N TYR A 489 17.99 -31.73 -5.49
CA TYR A 489 18.72 -31.54 -6.75
C TYR A 489 19.82 -32.60 -6.92
N GLY A 490 20.25 -32.85 -8.16
CA GLY A 490 21.30 -33.80 -8.55
C GLY A 490 20.86 -35.27 -8.60
N VAL A 491 19.57 -35.56 -8.48
CA VAL A 491 19.03 -36.93 -8.42
C VAL A 491 18.44 -37.31 -9.79
N GLU A 492 19.32 -37.78 -10.68
CA GLU A 492 18.97 -38.07 -12.09
C GLU A 492 18.35 -39.47 -12.30
N SER A 493 18.53 -40.39 -11.35
CA SER A 493 18.03 -41.77 -11.46
C SER A 493 16.58 -41.89 -11.00
N GLY A 494 15.72 -42.42 -11.88
CA GLY A 494 14.31 -42.67 -11.56
C GLY A 494 14.09 -43.62 -10.38
N ASP A 495 15.01 -44.55 -10.13
CA ASP A 495 14.94 -45.44 -8.96
C ASP A 495 15.41 -44.76 -7.66
N GLU A 496 16.41 -43.86 -7.72
CA GLU A 496 16.79 -43.03 -6.56
C GLU A 496 15.62 -42.10 -6.15
N VAL A 497 15.00 -41.42 -7.13
CA VAL A 497 13.81 -40.58 -6.89
C VAL A 497 12.66 -41.42 -6.33
N LYS A 498 12.41 -42.60 -6.88
CA LYS A 498 11.33 -43.50 -6.44
C LYS A 498 11.54 -44.01 -5.01
N GLN A 499 12.77 -44.36 -4.61
CA GLN A 499 13.08 -44.71 -3.23
C GLN A 499 12.85 -43.51 -2.30
N LEU A 500 13.39 -42.34 -2.64
CA LEU A 500 13.24 -41.11 -1.86
C LEU A 500 11.76 -40.73 -1.65
N VAL A 501 10.97 -40.81 -2.73
CA VAL A 501 9.51 -40.59 -2.72
C VAL A 501 8.78 -41.63 -1.87
N GLN A 502 9.21 -42.89 -1.85
CA GLN A 502 8.61 -43.92 -1.00
C GLN A 502 8.96 -43.74 0.48
N GLU A 503 10.19 -43.35 0.81
CA GLU A 503 10.62 -43.06 2.19
C GLU A 503 9.88 -41.84 2.76
N PHE A 504 9.72 -40.77 1.97
CA PHE A 504 8.93 -39.59 2.39
C PHE A 504 7.43 -39.90 2.50
N ASN A 505 6.87 -40.70 1.59
CA ASN A 505 5.46 -41.15 1.69
C ASN A 505 5.20 -42.15 2.82
N GLN A 506 6.24 -42.73 3.43
CA GLN A 506 6.12 -43.49 4.67
C GLN A 506 6.34 -42.60 5.89
N HIS A 507 7.48 -41.91 6.00
CA HIS A 507 7.93 -41.27 7.24
C HIS A 507 7.83 -39.73 7.27
N GLY A 508 7.58 -39.06 6.13
CA GLY A 508 7.56 -37.60 6.04
C GLY A 508 8.88 -36.99 6.52
N ARG A 509 8.83 -35.86 7.26
CA ARG A 509 10.02 -35.27 7.90
C ARG A 509 10.76 -36.21 8.88
N GLN A 510 10.17 -37.34 9.27
CA GLN A 510 10.82 -38.35 10.12
C GLN A 510 11.74 -39.31 9.33
N MET A 511 11.76 -39.28 7.99
CA MET A 511 12.72 -40.08 7.21
C MET A 511 14.18 -39.71 7.54
N PHE A 512 14.42 -38.46 7.93
CA PHE A 512 15.71 -37.96 8.40
C PHE A 512 15.92 -38.14 9.91
N GLY A 513 15.04 -38.89 10.60
CA GLY A 513 15.09 -39.18 12.03
C GLY A 513 15.23 -37.96 12.94
N ASP A 514 15.90 -38.15 14.08
CA ASP A 514 16.22 -37.10 15.07
C ASP A 514 17.40 -36.20 14.63
N ILE A 515 17.71 -36.19 13.33
CA ILE A 515 18.87 -35.52 12.75
C ILE A 515 18.49 -34.13 12.19
N ASN A 516 17.23 -33.92 11.80
CA ASN A 516 16.69 -32.62 11.42
C ASN A 516 16.22 -31.83 12.66
N LEU A 517 16.66 -30.58 12.80
CA LEU A 517 16.34 -29.70 13.93
C LEU A 517 14.84 -29.37 14.00
N GLU A 518 14.20 -29.16 12.85
CA GLU A 518 12.75 -28.93 12.78
C GLU A 518 11.94 -30.13 13.26
N SER A 519 12.38 -31.36 12.92
CA SER A 519 11.73 -32.59 13.38
C SER A 519 11.77 -32.75 14.91
N ARG A 520 12.82 -32.24 15.56
CA ARG A 520 12.90 -32.17 17.04
C ARG A 520 11.94 -31.13 17.62
N LEU A 521 11.93 -29.92 17.06
CA LEU A 521 11.06 -28.82 17.50
C LEU A 521 9.57 -29.18 17.39
N HIS A 522 9.18 -29.81 16.28
CA HIS A 522 7.81 -30.31 16.08
C HIS A 522 7.41 -31.36 17.14
N ARG A 523 8.31 -32.30 17.48
CA ARG A 523 8.05 -33.28 18.55
C ARG A 523 7.91 -32.62 19.93
N ALA A 524 8.73 -31.60 20.23
CA ALA A 524 8.62 -30.85 21.49
C ALA A 524 7.27 -30.11 21.61
N ALA A 525 6.82 -29.48 20.51
CA ALA A 525 5.51 -28.85 20.44
C ALA A 525 4.36 -29.86 20.64
N GLN A 526 4.41 -31.01 19.95
CA GLN A 526 3.41 -32.08 20.12
C GLN A 526 3.37 -32.59 21.58
N ALA A 527 4.53 -32.86 22.19
CA ALA A 527 4.61 -33.30 23.58
C ALA A 527 3.95 -32.30 24.56
N ALA A 528 4.18 -30.99 24.37
CA ALA A 528 3.53 -29.95 25.17
C ALA A 528 1.99 -29.98 25.05
N THR A 529 1.44 -30.18 23.83
CA THR A 529 -0.01 -30.26 23.62
C THR A 529 -0.66 -31.50 24.27
N HIS A 530 0.08 -32.60 24.45
CA HIS A 530 -0.41 -33.80 25.12
C HIS A 530 -0.49 -33.63 26.65
N ILE A 531 0.45 -32.90 27.27
CA ILE A 531 0.45 -32.65 28.72
C ILE A 531 -0.79 -31.83 29.13
N GLY A 532 -1.21 -30.87 28.30
CA GLY A 532 -2.38 -30.02 28.55
C GLY A 532 -3.74 -30.75 28.66
N LYS A 533 -3.82 -32.04 28.28
CA LYS A 533 -5.04 -32.86 28.40
C LYS A 533 -5.08 -33.76 29.65
N GLY A 534 -4.08 -33.67 30.54
CA GLY A 534 -3.92 -34.58 31.68
C GLY A 534 -4.84 -34.34 32.89
N PHE A 535 -5.54 -33.20 32.99
CA PHE A 535 -6.35 -32.83 34.15
C PHE A 535 -7.83 -32.61 33.79
N GLY A 536 -8.64 -33.65 33.97
CA GLY A 536 -10.10 -33.61 33.77
C GLY A 536 -10.72 -34.97 34.08
N ALA A 537 -11.07 -35.22 35.35
CA ALA A 537 -11.37 -36.56 35.84
C ALA A 537 -12.85 -36.97 35.72
N SER A 538 -13.07 -38.26 35.42
CA SER A 538 -14.18 -39.12 35.87
C SER A 538 -15.62 -38.55 35.87
N GLY A 539 -16.40 -38.92 34.87
CA GLY A 539 -17.86 -38.87 34.90
C GLY A 539 -18.46 -40.00 34.06
N ALA A 540 -18.83 -41.12 34.69
CA ALA A 540 -19.25 -42.34 33.99
C ALA A 540 -20.78 -42.48 33.89
N SER A 541 -21.30 -42.59 32.67
CA SER A 541 -22.54 -43.32 32.37
C SER A 541 -22.48 -43.76 30.90
N ALA A 542 -23.17 -44.86 30.57
CA ALA A 542 -23.16 -45.43 29.22
C ALA A 542 -24.57 -45.80 28.80
N GLU A 543 -25.06 -45.23 27.70
CA GLU A 543 -26.36 -45.64 27.16
C GLU A 543 -26.44 -45.64 25.61
N GLN A 544 -26.44 -46.87 25.10
CA GLN A 544 -27.18 -47.41 23.96
C GLN A 544 -27.61 -46.50 22.79
N LYS A 545 -27.18 -46.91 21.59
CA LYS A 545 -27.88 -46.61 20.33
C LYS A 545 -29.29 -47.21 20.34
N ARG A 546 -30.31 -46.41 20.03
CA ARG A 546 -31.55 -46.87 19.35
C ARG A 546 -32.02 -45.84 18.34
N ALA A 547 -32.59 -46.31 17.24
CA ALA A 547 -33.30 -45.51 16.26
C ALA A 547 -34.80 -45.85 16.32
N PHE A 548 -35.66 -44.89 15.99
CA PHE A 548 -37.08 -45.15 15.69
C PHE A 548 -37.61 -44.12 14.67
N SER A 549 -38.68 -44.49 13.96
CA SER A 549 -39.34 -43.67 12.95
C SER A 549 -40.87 -43.74 13.07
N SER A 550 -41.54 -42.62 12.81
CA SER A 550 -42.96 -42.47 12.42
C SER A 550 -43.21 -40.95 12.23
N THR A 551 -43.59 -40.40 11.08
CA THR A 551 -44.79 -40.56 10.21
C THR A 551 -46.09 -39.93 10.74
N SER A 552 -46.57 -38.90 10.02
CA SER A 552 -47.97 -38.42 9.87
C SER A 552 -48.74 -38.02 11.14
N ASN A 553 -49.36 -36.83 11.20
CA ASN A 553 -50.54 -36.52 10.36
C ASN A 553 -50.89 -35.02 10.31
N ALA A 554 -51.88 -34.65 9.46
CA ALA A 554 -52.48 -33.32 9.38
C ALA A 554 -54.02 -33.40 9.26
N LEU A 555 -54.76 -32.46 9.86
CA LEU A 555 -56.18 -32.11 9.61
C LEU A 555 -56.42 -30.70 10.22
N ARG A 556 -56.90 -29.66 9.51
CA ARG A 556 -58.26 -29.34 8.98
C ARG A 556 -59.29 -28.82 10.00
N ALA A 557 -59.61 -27.52 9.91
CA ALA A 557 -60.90 -26.86 10.22
C ALA A 557 -60.85 -25.41 9.66
N ALA A 558 -61.93 -24.70 9.29
CA ALA A 558 -63.26 -25.03 8.78
C ALA A 558 -63.80 -23.79 7.99
N ARG A 559 -64.96 -23.87 7.30
CA ARG A 559 -65.54 -22.77 6.48
C ARG A 559 -66.83 -22.19 7.11
N SER A 560 -67.11 -20.89 6.93
CA SER A 560 -68.44 -20.22 6.72
C SER A 560 -68.48 -18.79 7.33
N ALA A 561 -69.28 -17.78 6.91
CA ALA A 561 -69.60 -17.26 5.56
C ALA A 561 -70.39 -15.91 5.60
N ARG A 562 -69.85 -14.82 5.00
CA ARG A 562 -70.58 -13.60 4.49
C ARG A 562 -71.30 -12.72 5.57
N PRO A 563 -71.80 -11.49 5.27
CA PRO A 563 -72.14 -10.85 3.97
C PRO A 563 -71.22 -9.69 3.52
N MET A 564 -71.62 -9.00 2.44
CA MET A 564 -70.91 -7.86 1.81
C MET A 564 -71.55 -6.51 2.16
N VAL A 565 -70.71 -5.46 2.19
CA VAL A 565 -71.11 -4.04 2.12
C VAL A 565 -70.23 -3.39 1.04
N PRO A 566 -70.76 -2.55 0.13
CA PRO A 566 -69.96 -1.95 -0.94
C PRO A 566 -69.12 -0.78 -0.41
N VAL A 567 -67.78 -0.93 -0.47
CA VAL A 567 -66.82 0.15 -0.20
C VAL A 567 -66.12 0.52 -1.50
N GLN A 568 -65.95 1.81 -1.74
CA GLN A 568 -65.42 2.36 -3.00
C GLN A 568 -63.94 1.98 -3.22
N THR A 569 -63.59 1.72 -4.47
CA THR A 569 -62.25 1.30 -4.89
C THR A 569 -61.23 2.45 -4.93
N VAL A 570 -60.84 2.95 -3.75
CA VAL A 570 -59.60 3.70 -3.61
C VAL A 570 -58.44 2.77 -3.96
N ARG A 571 -57.62 3.13 -4.97
CA ARG A 571 -56.42 2.36 -5.34
C ARG A 571 -55.32 2.56 -4.29
N THR A 572 -55.41 1.87 -3.16
CA THR A 572 -54.30 1.71 -2.23
C THR A 572 -53.23 0.83 -2.89
N TYR A 573 -52.05 1.39 -3.16
CA TYR A 573 -50.87 0.59 -3.48
C TYR A 573 -50.52 -0.26 -2.26
N ALA A 574 -50.80 -1.57 -2.31
CA ALA A 574 -50.33 -2.50 -1.31
C ALA A 574 -48.80 -2.58 -1.39
N THR A 575 -48.11 -2.11 -0.35
CA THR A 575 -46.63 -2.13 -0.30
C THR A 575 -46.15 -3.57 -0.14
N THR A 576 -45.36 -4.05 -1.10
CA THR A 576 -44.69 -5.36 -1.08
C THR A 576 -43.65 -5.49 0.03
N ASN A 577 -43.12 -4.36 0.52
CA ASN A 577 -42.24 -4.31 1.68
C ASN A 577 -43.01 -4.78 2.94
N PRO A 578 -42.58 -5.86 3.62
CA PRO A 578 -43.27 -6.42 4.79
C PRO A 578 -43.13 -5.57 6.07
N ASN A 579 -42.29 -4.54 6.06
CA ASN A 579 -42.01 -3.67 7.21
C ASN A 579 -41.86 -2.22 6.72
N PRO A 580 -42.91 -1.61 6.13
CA PRO A 580 -42.79 -0.32 5.45
C PRO A 580 -42.43 0.83 6.41
N PRO A 581 -41.72 1.88 5.95
CA PRO A 581 -41.34 3.01 6.79
C PRO A 581 -42.51 3.71 7.48
N LEU A 582 -42.27 4.15 8.71
CA LEU A 582 -43.25 4.98 9.43
C LEU A 582 -43.17 6.43 8.95
N GLY A 583 -41.94 6.94 8.73
CA GLY A 583 -41.73 8.34 8.33
C GLY A 583 -42.38 9.30 9.33
N GLU A 584 -43.22 10.21 8.83
CA GLU A 584 -43.99 11.16 9.66
C GLU A 584 -45.02 10.49 10.58
N LYS A 585 -45.46 9.24 10.30
CA LYS A 585 -46.44 8.53 11.14
C LYS A 585 -45.92 8.19 12.54
N ASN A 586 -44.61 8.28 12.76
CA ASN A 586 -43.99 8.10 14.08
C ASN A 586 -43.95 9.40 14.91
N MET A 587 -44.26 10.57 14.30
CA MET A 587 -44.24 11.88 14.96
C MET A 587 -45.36 11.97 16.01
N SER A 588 -44.96 11.67 17.24
CA SER A 588 -45.78 11.69 18.46
C SER A 588 -45.18 12.63 19.51
N ASN A 589 -43.87 12.88 19.45
CA ASN A 589 -43.16 13.84 20.27
C ASN A 589 -42.87 15.14 19.49
N THR A 590 -43.06 16.27 20.18
CA THR A 590 -42.90 17.64 19.65
C THR A 590 -41.98 18.52 20.51
N ARG A 591 -41.42 17.98 21.61
CA ARG A 591 -40.50 18.68 22.52
C ARG A 591 -39.08 18.16 22.28
N PRO A 592 -38.05 19.01 22.16
CA PRO A 592 -36.68 18.53 21.96
C PRO A 592 -36.18 17.61 23.07
N SER A 593 -35.61 16.47 22.70
CA SER A 593 -34.98 15.53 23.63
C SER A 593 -33.56 15.97 24.00
N LYS A 594 -33.22 15.88 25.29
CA LYS A 594 -31.86 16.08 25.81
C LYS A 594 -31.05 14.81 25.56
N VAL A 595 -29.97 14.92 24.81
CA VAL A 595 -29.09 13.81 24.44
C VAL A 595 -27.75 13.91 25.19
N ALA A 596 -27.22 12.77 25.65
CA ALA A 596 -25.83 12.65 26.11
C ALA A 596 -25.05 11.65 25.25
N LEU A 597 -23.81 12.00 24.90
CA LEU A 597 -22.92 11.15 24.10
C LEU A 597 -21.70 10.75 24.93
N ILE A 598 -21.61 9.47 25.29
CA ILE A 598 -20.52 8.91 26.10
C ILE A 598 -19.51 8.26 25.15
N GLY A 599 -18.26 8.74 25.10
CA GLY A 599 -17.23 8.23 24.19
C GLY A 599 -17.00 9.05 22.91
N ALA A 600 -17.39 10.33 22.90
CA ALA A 600 -17.49 11.19 21.73
C ALA A 600 -16.19 11.52 20.94
N ARG A 601 -15.04 10.92 21.28
CA ARG A 601 -13.76 11.11 20.56
C ARG A 601 -13.76 10.45 19.17
N GLY A 602 -14.37 9.28 19.03
CA GLY A 602 -14.29 8.49 17.80
C GLY A 602 -14.96 9.15 16.59
N TYR A 603 -14.53 8.80 15.38
CA TYR A 603 -15.10 9.34 14.12
C TYR A 603 -16.63 9.24 14.05
N THR A 604 -17.20 8.11 14.49
CA THR A 604 -18.65 7.90 14.62
C THR A 604 -19.32 8.91 15.55
N GLY A 605 -18.68 9.27 16.67
CA GLY A 605 -19.19 10.28 17.59
C GLY A 605 -19.25 11.66 16.95
N GLN A 606 -18.21 12.05 16.20
CA GLN A 606 -18.15 13.32 15.47
C GLN A 606 -19.19 13.39 14.33
N ALA A 607 -19.38 12.29 13.61
CA ALA A 607 -20.45 12.16 12.61
C ALA A 607 -21.85 12.29 13.23
N LEU A 608 -22.07 11.70 14.42
CA LEU A 608 -23.33 11.82 15.15
C LEU A 608 -23.54 13.24 15.71
N ILE A 609 -22.51 13.90 16.25
CA ILE A 609 -22.57 15.31 16.68
C ILE A 609 -23.06 16.20 15.54
N SER A 610 -22.54 16.00 14.33
CA SER A 610 -22.94 16.74 13.14
C SER A 610 -24.43 16.55 12.79
N LEU A 611 -24.91 15.30 12.83
CA LEU A 611 -26.33 14.96 12.64
C LEU A 611 -27.23 15.54 13.76
N LEU A 612 -26.80 15.49 15.01
CA LEU A 612 -27.51 16.08 16.15
C LEU A 612 -27.53 17.62 16.08
N ASN A 613 -26.53 18.26 15.46
CA ASN A 613 -26.56 19.70 15.18
C ASN A 613 -27.68 20.03 14.16
N ALA A 614 -27.81 19.23 13.10
CA ALA A 614 -28.86 19.39 12.09
C ALA A 614 -30.29 19.02 12.56
N HIS A 615 -30.44 18.08 13.49
CA HIS A 615 -31.77 17.57 13.87
C HIS A 615 -32.63 18.59 14.66
N PRO A 616 -33.85 18.97 14.22
CA PRO A 616 -34.62 20.06 14.83
C PRO A 616 -35.10 19.80 16.28
N HIS A 617 -35.16 18.54 16.71
CA HIS A 617 -35.65 18.15 18.04
C HIS A 617 -34.64 17.32 18.88
N MET A 618 -33.35 17.35 18.54
CA MET A 618 -32.30 16.83 19.45
C MET A 618 -31.44 17.99 19.97
N ASP A 619 -31.28 18.07 21.29
CA ASP A 619 -30.43 19.02 22.01
C ASP A 619 -29.35 18.23 22.76
N LEU A 620 -28.13 18.24 22.23
CA LEU A 620 -26.98 17.60 22.85
C LEU A 620 -26.62 18.43 24.09
N ARG A 621 -26.60 17.78 25.26
CA ARG A 621 -26.32 18.43 26.55
C ARG A 621 -24.95 18.07 27.09
N HIS A 622 -24.63 16.77 27.07
CA HIS A 622 -23.46 16.23 27.76
C HIS A 622 -22.62 15.37 26.81
N VAL A 623 -21.30 15.50 26.90
CA VAL A 623 -20.37 14.89 25.94
C VAL A 623 -19.12 14.42 26.70
N SER A 624 -19.07 13.12 27.02
CA SER A 624 -18.00 12.55 27.84
C SER A 624 -16.82 12.06 27.00
N SER A 625 -15.60 12.52 27.33
CA SER A 625 -14.34 12.10 26.73
C SER A 625 -13.15 12.38 27.65
N ARG A 626 -12.54 11.31 28.20
CA ARG A 626 -11.36 11.35 29.10
C ARG A 626 -10.19 12.17 28.55
N GLU A 627 -9.96 12.14 27.24
CA GLU A 627 -8.80 12.78 26.59
C GLU A 627 -9.07 14.21 26.09
N LEU A 628 -10.34 14.64 26.07
CA LEU A 628 -10.75 15.97 25.59
C LEU A 628 -11.34 16.84 26.69
N VAL A 629 -11.49 16.31 27.91
CA VAL A 629 -12.07 16.99 29.07
C VAL A 629 -11.58 18.44 29.23
N GLY A 630 -12.51 19.37 29.46
CA GLY A 630 -12.23 20.81 29.56
C GLY A 630 -12.08 21.56 28.24
N LYS A 631 -12.03 20.87 27.08
CA LYS A 631 -12.03 21.53 25.76
C LYS A 631 -13.47 21.81 25.30
N LYS A 632 -13.67 22.91 24.55
CA LYS A 632 -14.94 23.23 23.90
C LYS A 632 -15.19 22.31 22.69
N LEU A 633 -16.39 21.76 22.60
CA LEU A 633 -16.87 20.97 21.46
C LEU A 633 -16.89 21.82 20.17
N GLN A 634 -16.51 21.21 19.05
CA GLN A 634 -16.56 21.83 17.73
C GLN A 634 -17.68 21.15 16.89
N GLY A 635 -18.24 21.86 15.91
CA GLY A 635 -19.28 21.31 15.02
C GLY A 635 -20.67 21.18 15.65
N TYR A 636 -20.93 21.84 16.78
CA TYR A 636 -22.23 21.92 17.42
C TYR A 636 -22.53 23.36 17.85
N ASP A 637 -23.50 24.00 17.20
CA ASP A 637 -23.68 25.46 17.26
C ASP A 637 -24.89 25.89 18.11
N LYS A 638 -25.80 24.95 18.39
CA LYS A 638 -26.99 25.18 19.25
C LYS A 638 -26.64 25.51 20.71
N ARG A 639 -25.45 25.12 21.17
CA ARG A 639 -25.02 25.20 22.58
C ARG A 639 -23.50 25.19 22.66
N GLU A 640 -22.94 26.03 23.52
CA GLU A 640 -21.55 25.83 23.95
C GLU A 640 -21.49 24.63 24.90
N ILE A 641 -20.82 23.57 24.46
CA ILE A 641 -20.60 22.35 25.25
C ILE A 641 -19.09 22.22 25.51
N ILE A 642 -18.74 21.86 26.74
CA ILE A 642 -17.38 21.50 27.14
C ILE A 642 -17.36 19.98 27.32
N TYR A 643 -16.29 19.33 26.88
CA TYR A 643 -16.09 17.89 27.11
C TYR A 643 -15.97 17.60 28.61
N GLU A 644 -16.74 16.61 29.07
CA GLU A 644 -16.76 16.16 30.46
C GLU A 644 -15.98 14.84 30.62
N ASN A 645 -15.71 14.43 31.87
CA ASN A 645 -15.24 13.09 32.19
C ASN A 645 -16.24 12.43 33.15
N LEU A 646 -17.45 12.15 32.64
CA LEU A 646 -18.53 11.59 33.45
C LEU A 646 -18.18 10.18 33.93
N SER A 647 -18.25 9.97 35.25
CA SER A 647 -18.21 8.66 35.88
C SER A 647 -19.58 7.97 35.83
N PRO A 648 -19.67 6.66 36.13
CA PRO A 648 -20.95 5.98 36.34
C PRO A 648 -21.82 6.66 37.40
N ASP A 649 -21.25 7.18 38.50
CA ASP A 649 -22.01 7.88 39.53
C ASP A 649 -22.56 9.24 39.07
N ASP A 650 -21.84 9.94 38.18
CA ASP A 650 -22.36 11.14 37.51
C ASP A 650 -23.52 10.80 36.58
N VAL A 651 -23.37 9.77 35.75
CA VAL A 651 -24.41 9.28 34.84
C VAL A 651 -25.66 8.84 35.60
N LYS A 652 -25.50 8.14 36.73
CA LYS A 652 -26.60 7.74 37.62
C LYS A 652 -27.31 8.95 38.22
N ARG A 653 -26.56 9.94 38.72
CA ARG A 653 -27.11 11.20 39.27
C ARG A 653 -27.90 11.98 38.22
N MET A 654 -27.33 12.16 37.03
CA MET A 654 -27.97 12.85 35.90
C MET A 654 -29.21 12.11 35.38
N SER A 655 -29.17 10.77 35.36
CA SER A 655 -30.32 9.93 35.04
C SER A 655 -31.45 10.13 36.08
N SER A 656 -31.12 10.16 37.38
CA SER A 656 -32.06 10.39 38.48
C SER A 656 -32.68 11.80 38.46
N ASN A 657 -31.91 12.82 38.08
CA ASN A 657 -32.39 14.19 37.90
C ASN A 657 -33.34 14.35 36.70
N GLY A 658 -33.31 13.42 35.74
CA GLY A 658 -33.93 13.60 34.43
C GLY A 658 -33.20 14.60 33.54
N ASP A 659 -31.88 14.78 33.70
CA ASP A 659 -31.07 15.73 32.93
C ASP A 659 -30.93 15.33 31.45
N VAL A 660 -31.16 14.05 31.13
CA VAL A 660 -30.94 13.42 29.81
C VAL A 660 -32.06 12.43 29.52
N ASP A 661 -32.70 12.53 28.34
CA ASP A 661 -33.76 11.60 27.92
C ASP A 661 -33.21 10.43 27.07
N CYS A 662 -32.09 10.65 26.38
CA CYS A 662 -31.44 9.64 25.53
C CYS A 662 -29.91 9.62 25.71
N TRP A 663 -29.37 8.44 25.97
CA TRP A 663 -27.95 8.17 26.15
C TRP A 663 -27.41 7.40 24.96
N VAL A 664 -26.34 7.89 24.34
CA VAL A 664 -25.64 7.17 23.26
C VAL A 664 -24.28 6.70 23.77
N MET A 665 -24.07 5.38 23.78
CA MET A 665 -22.82 4.75 24.20
C MET A 665 -21.95 4.54 22.96
N ALA A 666 -21.06 5.50 22.70
CA ALA A 666 -20.03 5.45 21.65
C ALA A 666 -18.69 4.93 22.22
N LEU A 667 -18.76 3.89 23.04
CA LEU A 667 -17.63 3.32 23.79
C LEU A 667 -17.03 2.08 23.07
N PRO A 668 -15.80 1.68 23.41
CA PRO A 668 -15.26 0.39 23.00
C PRO A 668 -16.05 -0.79 23.61
N ASN A 669 -16.02 -1.94 22.93
CA ASN A 669 -16.62 -3.18 23.44
C ASN A 669 -16.07 -3.54 24.83
N GLY A 670 -16.93 -4.06 25.70
CA GLY A 670 -16.65 -4.41 27.09
C GLY A 670 -16.72 -3.24 28.06
N VAL A 671 -17.00 -2.02 27.59
CA VAL A 671 -16.95 -0.77 28.41
C VAL A 671 -18.33 -0.17 28.65
N CYS A 672 -19.38 -0.60 27.93
CA CYS A 672 -20.71 -0.01 28.04
C CYS A 672 -21.41 -0.34 29.36
N LYS A 673 -21.23 -1.56 29.90
CA LYS A 673 -22.02 -2.07 31.03
C LYS A 673 -22.08 -1.16 32.27
N PRO A 674 -20.98 -0.62 32.83
CA PRO A 674 -21.06 0.25 34.01
C PRO A 674 -21.87 1.52 33.80
N PHE A 675 -21.93 2.04 32.56
CA PHE A 675 -22.72 3.23 32.22
C PHE A 675 -24.19 2.88 31.97
N VAL A 676 -24.48 1.72 31.37
CA VAL A 676 -25.84 1.18 31.25
C VAL A 676 -26.43 0.93 32.65
N ASP A 677 -25.71 0.18 33.48
CA ASP A 677 -26.12 -0.14 34.87
C ASP A 677 -26.36 1.14 35.69
N ALA A 678 -25.61 2.21 35.42
CA ALA A 678 -25.78 3.51 36.06
C ALA A 678 -27.04 4.27 35.60
N VAL A 679 -27.34 4.28 34.28
CA VAL A 679 -28.60 4.87 33.77
C VAL A 679 -29.80 4.13 34.34
N ASP A 680 -29.75 2.79 34.32
CA ASP A 680 -30.80 1.88 34.82
C ASP A 680 -31.05 2.04 36.32
N GLN A 681 -29.99 2.22 37.13
CA GLN A 681 -30.11 2.52 38.55
C GLN A 681 -30.54 3.97 38.86
N GLY A 682 -30.49 4.87 37.89
CA GLY A 682 -30.82 6.28 38.09
C GLY A 682 -32.29 6.60 37.82
N ALA A 683 -32.87 6.05 36.74
CA ALA A 683 -34.24 6.32 36.34
C ALA A 683 -35.01 5.02 36.10
N GLU A 684 -36.02 4.73 36.93
CA GLU A 684 -36.74 3.45 36.91
C GLU A 684 -37.33 3.13 35.53
N LYS A 685 -37.91 4.12 34.83
CA LYS A 685 -38.38 4.03 33.43
C LYS A 685 -38.32 5.41 32.76
N GLY A 686 -37.91 5.45 31.49
CA GLY A 686 -38.01 6.63 30.62
C GLY A 686 -36.83 6.79 29.67
N ASN A 687 -35.60 6.66 30.19
CA ASN A 687 -34.39 6.96 29.43
C ASN A 687 -34.12 5.91 28.34
N VAL A 688 -33.95 6.37 27.09
CA VAL A 688 -33.50 5.54 25.97
C VAL A 688 -31.99 5.40 26.03
N ILE A 689 -31.46 4.20 25.73
CA ILE A 689 -30.04 3.94 25.55
C ILE A 689 -29.84 3.31 24.17
N VAL A 690 -28.96 3.90 23.36
CA VAL A 690 -28.48 3.33 22.10
C VAL A 690 -27.00 2.99 22.24
N ASP A 691 -26.67 1.70 22.19
CA ASP A 691 -25.29 1.23 22.19
C ASP A 691 -24.75 1.12 20.76
N LEU A 692 -23.54 1.65 20.52
CA LEU A 692 -22.82 1.53 19.24
C LEU A 692 -21.78 0.40 19.26
N SER A 693 -21.44 -0.11 20.45
CA SER A 693 -20.54 -1.25 20.63
C SER A 693 -21.16 -2.56 20.13
N ALA A 694 -20.45 -3.68 20.33
CA ALA A 694 -21.00 -5.01 20.07
C ALA A 694 -21.66 -5.67 21.30
N ASP A 695 -21.54 -5.08 22.50
CA ASP A 695 -21.81 -5.71 23.81
C ASP A 695 -23.22 -6.31 23.91
N TYR A 696 -24.22 -5.62 23.36
CA TYR A 696 -25.63 -6.02 23.46
C TYR A 696 -26.25 -6.52 22.13
N ARG A 697 -25.48 -6.66 21.05
CA ARG A 697 -26.03 -7.08 19.72
C ARG A 697 -26.57 -8.51 19.67
N PHE A 698 -26.26 -9.30 20.70
CA PHE A 698 -26.70 -10.69 20.88
C PHE A 698 -27.62 -10.88 22.09
N ASP A 699 -27.93 -9.81 22.83
CA ASP A 699 -28.80 -9.87 24.01
C ASP A 699 -30.27 -9.76 23.59
N SER A 700 -31.07 -10.78 23.91
CA SER A 700 -32.51 -10.83 23.63
C SER A 700 -33.34 -9.76 24.34
N ASN A 701 -32.82 -9.16 25.42
CA ASN A 701 -33.45 -8.05 26.14
C ASN A 701 -33.30 -6.71 25.41
N TRP A 702 -32.33 -6.61 24.49
CA TRP A 702 -32.08 -5.43 23.67
C TRP A 702 -32.77 -5.57 22.31
N THR A 703 -33.15 -4.43 21.73
CA THR A 703 -33.71 -4.41 20.36
C THR A 703 -32.60 -4.10 19.36
N TYR A 704 -32.38 -5.02 18.43
CA TYR A 704 -31.42 -4.81 17.34
C TYR A 704 -31.93 -3.73 16.39
N GLY A 705 -31.16 -2.64 16.27
CA GLY A 705 -31.59 -1.39 15.63
C GLY A 705 -31.39 -1.35 14.12
N LEU A 706 -32.02 -2.26 13.37
CA LEU A 706 -32.00 -2.28 11.90
C LEU A 706 -33.43 -2.16 11.33
N PRO A 707 -34.00 -0.94 11.23
CA PRO A 707 -35.42 -0.70 10.92
C PRO A 707 -35.93 -1.30 9.62
N GLU A 708 -35.07 -1.55 8.65
CA GLU A 708 -35.43 -2.15 7.36
C GLU A 708 -35.77 -3.66 7.49
N LEU A 709 -35.21 -4.34 8.49
CA LEU A 709 -35.38 -5.78 8.72
C LEU A 709 -36.11 -6.10 10.04
N VAL A 710 -35.85 -5.35 11.11
CA VAL A 710 -36.49 -5.49 12.41
C VAL A 710 -37.74 -4.60 12.47
N SER A 711 -38.83 -5.15 13.02
CA SER A 711 -40.12 -4.46 13.13
C SER A 711 -39.97 -3.06 13.71
N ARG A 712 -40.35 -2.04 12.94
CA ARG A 712 -40.24 -0.62 13.32
C ARG A 712 -41.02 -0.30 14.60
N SER A 713 -42.14 -0.99 14.87
CA SER A 713 -42.88 -0.85 16.13
C SER A 713 -42.13 -1.40 17.35
N LYS A 714 -41.30 -2.44 17.19
CA LYS A 714 -40.43 -2.93 18.29
C LYS A 714 -39.37 -1.87 18.63
N ILE A 715 -38.75 -1.26 17.61
CA ILE A 715 -37.74 -0.20 17.79
C ILE A 715 -38.37 1.05 18.42
N ALA A 716 -39.54 1.47 17.96
CA ALA A 716 -40.26 2.63 18.51
C ALA A 716 -40.74 2.44 19.96
N GLN A 717 -40.80 1.20 20.46
CA GLN A 717 -41.12 0.87 21.86
C GLN A 717 -39.87 0.52 22.70
N ALA A 718 -38.68 0.50 22.10
CA ALA A 718 -37.47 0.04 22.76
C ALA A 718 -36.73 1.16 23.50
N THR A 719 -36.57 1.00 24.81
CA THR A 719 -35.67 1.84 25.61
C THR A 719 -34.21 1.37 25.55
N ARG A 720 -33.94 0.13 25.14
CA ARG A 720 -32.59 -0.46 25.07
C ARG A 720 -32.35 -0.97 23.64
N ILE A 721 -31.51 -0.26 22.87
CA ILE A 721 -31.28 -0.50 21.44
C ILE A 721 -29.80 -0.79 21.18
N ALA A 722 -29.51 -1.96 20.60
CA ALA A 722 -28.18 -2.33 20.16
C ALA A 722 -28.04 -1.97 18.67
N ASN A 723 -27.17 -1.02 18.36
CA ASN A 723 -26.99 -0.57 16.98
C ASN A 723 -26.20 -1.62 16.17
N PRO A 724 -26.62 -1.94 14.94
CA PRO A 724 -25.88 -2.80 14.02
C PRO A 724 -24.42 -2.40 13.83
N GLY A 725 -23.56 -3.38 13.57
CA GLY A 725 -22.24 -3.17 13.03
C GLY A 725 -22.29 -2.71 11.57
N CYS A 726 -21.31 -1.92 11.14
CA CYS A 726 -21.28 -1.34 9.80
C CYS A 726 -21.29 -2.41 8.70
N TYR A 727 -20.37 -3.38 8.74
CA TYR A 727 -20.38 -4.50 7.80
C TYR A 727 -21.63 -5.38 7.92
N ALA A 728 -22.14 -5.58 9.14
CA ALA A 728 -23.33 -6.38 9.37
C ALA A 728 -24.57 -5.73 8.74
N THR A 729 -24.69 -4.40 8.80
CA THR A 729 -25.77 -3.62 8.17
C THR A 729 -25.85 -3.88 6.67
N ALA A 730 -24.72 -3.69 5.96
CA ALA A 730 -24.65 -3.85 4.50
C ALA A 730 -24.86 -5.32 4.07
N ALA A 731 -24.32 -6.28 4.82
CA ALA A 731 -24.46 -7.70 4.49
C ALA A 731 -25.89 -8.20 4.74
N GLN A 732 -26.53 -7.81 5.85
CA GLN A 732 -27.91 -8.17 6.14
C GLN A 732 -28.87 -7.62 5.09
N ILE A 733 -28.78 -6.32 4.75
CA ILE A 733 -29.62 -5.74 3.69
C ILE A 733 -29.31 -6.37 2.32
N GLY A 734 -28.05 -6.75 2.08
CA GLY A 734 -27.61 -7.47 0.89
C GLY A 734 -28.09 -8.93 0.77
N ILE A 735 -28.39 -9.64 1.88
CA ILE A 735 -28.75 -11.08 1.88
C ILE A 735 -30.23 -11.32 2.21
N ALA A 736 -30.84 -10.52 3.09
CA ALA A 736 -32.18 -10.75 3.63
C ALA A 736 -33.29 -11.05 2.59
N PRO A 737 -33.33 -10.41 1.39
CA PRO A 737 -34.35 -10.74 0.37
C PRO A 737 -34.22 -12.15 -0.20
N LEU A 738 -33.03 -12.76 -0.12
CA LEU A 738 -32.73 -14.09 -0.67
C LEU A 738 -32.64 -15.20 0.38
N VAL A 739 -32.79 -14.90 1.67
CA VAL A 739 -32.84 -15.92 2.74
C VAL A 739 -33.86 -17.05 2.46
N PRO A 740 -35.08 -16.79 1.91
CA PRO A 740 -36.00 -17.86 1.53
C PRO A 740 -35.53 -18.77 0.37
N TYR A 741 -34.51 -18.34 -0.38
CA TYR A 741 -34.06 -18.94 -1.65
C TYR A 741 -32.67 -19.61 -1.57
N LEU A 742 -32.03 -19.60 -0.41
CA LEU A 742 -30.68 -20.12 -0.22
C LEU A 742 -30.56 -21.62 -0.54
N GLY A 743 -29.60 -21.96 -1.39
CA GLY A 743 -29.18 -23.34 -1.69
C GLY A 743 -27.89 -23.76 -0.96
N GLY A 744 -27.36 -22.90 -0.09
CA GLY A 744 -26.10 -23.09 0.62
C GLY A 744 -25.67 -21.81 1.36
N GLN A 745 -24.52 -21.85 2.02
CA GLN A 745 -23.98 -20.73 2.81
C GLN A 745 -23.59 -19.54 1.90
N PRO A 746 -24.11 -18.32 2.12
CA PRO A 746 -23.62 -17.11 1.48
C PRO A 746 -22.17 -16.79 1.88
N THR A 747 -21.36 -16.32 0.93
CA THR A 747 -20.00 -15.82 1.16
C THR A 747 -19.94 -14.32 0.91
N VAL A 748 -19.49 -13.56 1.91
CA VAL A 748 -19.36 -12.10 1.87
C VAL A 748 -17.88 -11.73 1.89
N PHE A 749 -17.40 -11.09 0.82
CA PHE A 749 -16.12 -10.39 0.82
C PHE A 749 -16.40 -8.89 0.98
N GLY A 750 -15.84 -8.25 2.01
CA GLY A 750 -16.16 -6.86 2.34
C GLY A 750 -14.93 -6.00 2.57
N VAL A 751 -14.85 -4.85 1.91
CA VAL A 751 -13.74 -3.89 2.08
C VAL A 751 -14.27 -2.58 2.67
N SER A 752 -13.69 -2.10 3.78
CA SER A 752 -14.04 -0.82 4.41
C SER A 752 -12.93 0.22 4.27
N GLY A 753 -13.32 1.48 4.47
CA GLY A 753 -12.38 2.55 4.75
C GLY A 753 -11.78 2.45 6.15
N TYR A 754 -10.63 3.08 6.34
CA TYR A 754 -9.80 2.91 7.54
C TYR A 754 -10.37 3.57 8.81
N SER A 755 -11.32 4.49 8.68
CA SER A 755 -12.08 5.01 9.83
C SER A 755 -12.81 3.92 10.62
N GLY A 756 -13.10 2.77 9.98
CA GLY A 756 -13.71 1.59 10.63
C GLY A 756 -12.81 0.92 11.68
N ALA A 757 -11.49 1.13 11.66
CA ALA A 757 -10.57 0.68 12.71
C ALA A 757 -10.42 1.69 13.88
N GLY A 758 -11.16 2.80 13.86
CA GLY A 758 -11.21 3.78 14.94
C GLY A 758 -10.01 4.75 14.96
N THR A 759 -9.76 5.38 16.11
CA THR A 759 -8.78 6.48 16.26
C THR A 759 -7.52 6.12 17.05
N LYS A 760 -7.31 4.84 17.39
CA LYS A 760 -6.09 4.35 18.07
C LYS A 760 -5.14 3.82 16.98
N PRO A 761 -3.88 4.31 16.87
CA PRO A 761 -2.95 3.86 15.83
C PRO A 761 -2.77 2.34 15.78
N SER A 762 -2.79 1.80 14.56
CA SER A 762 -2.66 0.38 14.24
C SER A 762 -2.38 0.23 12.73
N PRO A 763 -1.87 -0.92 12.26
CA PRO A 763 -1.75 -1.20 10.82
C PRO A 763 -3.07 -1.11 10.02
N LYS A 764 -4.23 -1.08 10.70
CA LYS A 764 -5.57 -1.04 10.10
C LYS A 764 -6.17 0.37 10.03
N ASN A 765 -5.47 1.40 10.53
CA ASN A 765 -5.79 2.83 10.33
C ASN A 765 -4.56 3.72 10.09
N ASP A 766 -3.40 3.12 9.90
CA ASP A 766 -2.20 3.72 9.32
C ASP A 766 -2.43 3.89 7.80
N VAL A 767 -2.42 5.14 7.32
CA VAL A 767 -2.70 5.49 5.92
C VAL A 767 -1.53 5.07 5.01
N ASP A 768 -0.31 5.11 5.51
CA ASP A 768 0.89 4.80 4.72
C ASP A 768 0.96 3.27 4.52
N ASN A 769 0.72 2.50 5.58
CA ASN A 769 0.62 1.03 5.51
C ASN A 769 -0.58 0.53 4.68
N LEU A 770 -1.66 1.32 4.58
CA LEU A 770 -2.83 1.01 3.74
C LEU A 770 -2.71 1.53 2.30
N THR A 771 -1.75 2.41 1.99
CA THR A 771 -1.60 2.99 0.66
C THR A 771 -1.22 1.91 -0.36
N ASN A 772 -2.01 1.81 -1.44
CA ASN A 772 -1.94 0.74 -2.44
C ASN A 772 -2.14 -0.69 -1.89
N ASN A 773 -2.71 -0.83 -0.69
CA ASN A 773 -2.82 -2.09 0.05
C ASN A 773 -4.28 -2.34 0.51
N ILE A 774 -4.64 -3.62 0.73
CA ILE A 774 -5.83 -4.01 1.50
C ILE A 774 -5.48 -5.11 2.50
N ILE A 775 -5.92 -4.96 3.75
CA ILE A 775 -5.49 -5.81 4.88
C ILE A 775 -6.70 -6.47 5.54
N PRO A 776 -6.72 -7.79 5.80
CA PRO A 776 -7.82 -8.43 6.50
C PRO A 776 -7.97 -7.94 7.96
N TYR A 777 -9.20 -7.72 8.42
CA TYR A 777 -9.48 -7.54 9.85
C TYR A 777 -9.29 -8.86 10.60
N SER A 778 -9.86 -9.94 10.07
CA SER A 778 -9.53 -11.34 10.34
C SER A 778 -9.97 -12.18 9.13
N LEU A 779 -9.49 -13.42 9.01
CA LEU A 779 -9.84 -14.32 7.90
C LEU A 779 -11.04 -15.24 8.23
N THR A 780 -11.28 -15.52 9.51
CA THR A 780 -12.47 -16.21 10.05
C THR A 780 -12.96 -15.48 11.31
N ASP A 781 -14.05 -15.98 11.90
CA ASP A 781 -14.48 -15.72 13.29
C ASP A 781 -14.82 -14.28 13.66
N HIS A 782 -14.82 -13.37 12.69
CA HIS A 782 -15.07 -11.95 12.89
C HIS A 782 -16.45 -11.73 13.54
N ILE A 783 -16.56 -10.82 14.50
CA ILE A 783 -17.80 -10.63 15.26
C ILE A 783 -19.02 -10.34 14.37
N HIS A 784 -18.83 -9.62 13.27
CA HIS A 784 -19.87 -9.38 12.26
C HIS A 784 -20.35 -10.66 11.56
N GLU A 785 -19.54 -11.71 11.38
CA GLU A 785 -19.98 -12.98 10.79
C GLU A 785 -21.06 -13.64 11.66
N LYS A 786 -20.79 -13.66 12.97
CA LYS A 786 -21.68 -14.16 14.01
C LYS A 786 -22.93 -13.27 14.15
N GLU A 787 -22.77 -11.95 14.06
CA GLU A 787 -23.86 -10.97 14.05
C GLU A 787 -24.81 -11.15 12.86
N ILE A 788 -24.29 -11.21 11.63
CA ILE A 788 -25.08 -11.44 10.41
C ILE A 788 -25.79 -12.79 10.50
N SER A 789 -25.09 -13.85 10.92
CA SER A 789 -25.66 -15.19 10.97
C SER A 789 -26.79 -15.30 12.00
N ALA A 790 -26.64 -14.67 13.17
CA ALA A 790 -27.66 -14.66 14.22
C ALA A 790 -28.92 -13.88 13.79
N GLN A 791 -28.75 -12.69 13.19
CA GLN A 791 -29.87 -11.80 12.84
C GLN A 791 -30.60 -12.24 11.56
N LEU A 792 -29.94 -12.97 10.64
CA LEU A 792 -30.59 -13.59 9.48
C LEU A 792 -31.14 -15.00 9.74
N GLY A 793 -30.79 -15.63 10.87
CA GLY A 793 -31.19 -17.00 11.18
C GLY A 793 -30.57 -18.08 10.29
N THR A 794 -29.44 -17.79 9.63
CA THR A 794 -28.74 -18.70 8.71
C THR A 794 -27.24 -18.44 8.76
N SER A 795 -26.41 -19.48 8.62
CA SER A 795 -24.96 -19.29 8.56
C SER A 795 -24.53 -18.55 7.29
N ILE A 796 -23.51 -17.69 7.44
CA ILE A 796 -22.78 -17.04 6.36
C ILE A 796 -21.26 -17.21 6.58
N ALA A 797 -20.44 -16.92 5.59
CA ALA A 797 -18.98 -16.80 5.74
C ALA A 797 -18.56 -15.36 5.37
N PHE A 798 -17.71 -14.72 6.17
CA PHE A 798 -17.38 -13.30 6.02
C PHE A 798 -15.88 -12.99 6.13
N ILE A 799 -15.34 -12.34 5.09
CA ILE A 799 -13.92 -12.01 4.96
C ILE A 799 -13.71 -10.47 4.91
N PRO A 800 -13.66 -9.78 6.05
CA PRO A 800 -13.48 -8.32 6.14
C PRO A 800 -12.04 -7.87 5.84
N HIS A 801 -11.91 -6.82 5.03
CA HIS A 801 -10.65 -6.14 4.69
C HIS A 801 -10.76 -4.61 4.85
N VAL A 802 -9.65 -3.93 5.15
CA VAL A 802 -9.56 -2.46 5.21
C VAL A 802 -8.65 -1.93 4.10
N ALA A 803 -8.95 -0.73 3.60
CA ALA A 803 -8.23 -0.05 2.51
C ALA A 803 -7.97 1.45 2.81
N VAL A 804 -7.13 2.08 1.99
CA VAL A 804 -6.64 3.48 2.15
C VAL A 804 -7.71 4.58 2.18
N TRP A 805 -8.93 4.35 1.67
CA TRP A 805 -9.96 5.40 1.68
C TRP A 805 -10.50 5.63 3.10
N PHE A 806 -10.83 6.86 3.46
CA PHE A 806 -11.23 7.19 4.84
C PHE A 806 -12.53 6.49 5.27
N GLN A 807 -13.60 6.60 4.46
CA GLN A 807 -14.92 6.06 4.78
C GLN A 807 -15.62 5.46 3.55
N GLY A 808 -16.52 4.51 3.79
CA GLY A 808 -17.22 3.71 2.80
C GLY A 808 -16.90 2.21 2.89
N ILE A 809 -17.91 1.36 2.75
CA ILE A 809 -17.83 -0.10 2.64
C ILE A 809 -18.36 -0.54 1.29
N HIS A 810 -17.70 -1.54 0.69
CA HIS A 810 -18.20 -2.32 -0.42
C HIS A 810 -18.16 -3.81 -0.07
N HIS A 811 -19.31 -4.48 -0.14
CA HIS A 811 -19.44 -5.93 -0.12
C HIS A 811 -19.66 -6.47 -1.53
N THR A 812 -18.97 -7.55 -1.86
CA THR A 812 -19.32 -8.48 -2.93
C THR A 812 -19.82 -9.77 -2.27
N ILE A 813 -21.08 -10.12 -2.50
CA ILE A 813 -21.76 -11.23 -1.81
C ILE A 813 -22.14 -12.31 -2.83
N SER A 814 -21.56 -13.50 -2.69
CA SER A 814 -21.86 -14.67 -3.51
C SER A 814 -22.87 -15.56 -2.77
N ILE A 815 -24.04 -15.77 -3.36
CA ILE A 815 -25.20 -16.43 -2.75
C ILE A 815 -25.58 -17.66 -3.58
N PRO A 816 -25.41 -18.89 -3.05
CA PRO A 816 -25.96 -20.10 -3.66
C PRO A 816 -27.48 -20.11 -3.59
N LEU A 817 -28.15 -20.49 -4.68
CA LEU A 817 -29.62 -20.53 -4.80
C LEU A 817 -30.10 -21.97 -4.93
N LYS A 818 -31.20 -22.31 -4.25
CA LYS A 818 -31.80 -23.67 -4.26
C LYS A 818 -32.57 -23.98 -5.54
N GLU A 819 -32.97 -22.94 -6.25
CA GLU A 819 -33.78 -22.96 -7.47
C GLU A 819 -33.13 -22.07 -8.54
N GLU A 820 -33.52 -22.26 -9.80
CA GLU A 820 -32.94 -21.54 -10.94
C GLU A 820 -33.68 -20.21 -11.13
N MET A 821 -32.95 -19.09 -11.04
CA MET A 821 -33.51 -17.73 -11.11
C MET A 821 -32.77 -16.91 -12.18
N THR A 822 -33.38 -15.85 -12.70
CA THR A 822 -32.68 -14.89 -13.58
C THR A 822 -32.29 -13.61 -12.82
N SER A 823 -31.35 -12.84 -13.36
CA SER A 823 -31.01 -11.50 -12.84
C SER A 823 -32.21 -10.56 -12.72
N ARG A 824 -33.26 -10.77 -13.52
CA ARG A 824 -34.51 -10.01 -13.43
C ARG A 824 -35.31 -10.40 -12.19
N ASP A 825 -35.43 -11.69 -11.91
CA ASP A 825 -36.21 -12.20 -10.78
C ASP A 825 -35.56 -11.78 -9.46
N ILE A 826 -34.24 -11.91 -9.36
CA ILE A 826 -33.47 -11.40 -8.22
C ILE A 826 -33.70 -9.88 -8.07
N ARG A 827 -33.54 -9.09 -9.13
CA ARG A 827 -33.73 -7.63 -9.04
C ARG A 827 -35.14 -7.25 -8.59
N ASN A 828 -36.17 -7.91 -9.10
CA ASN A 828 -37.57 -7.71 -8.67
C ASN A 828 -37.71 -7.95 -7.16
N ILE A 829 -37.17 -9.06 -6.63
CA ILE A 829 -37.24 -9.41 -5.20
C ILE A 829 -36.65 -8.31 -4.30
N TYR A 830 -35.53 -7.67 -4.70
CA TYR A 830 -34.95 -6.56 -3.93
C TYR A 830 -35.79 -5.28 -4.04
N GLN A 831 -36.33 -4.97 -5.23
CA GLN A 831 -37.21 -3.82 -5.43
C GLN A 831 -38.52 -3.96 -4.64
N ASP A 832 -39.11 -5.16 -4.61
CA ASP A 832 -40.32 -5.46 -3.88
C ASP A 832 -40.08 -5.45 -2.36
N ARG A 833 -38.98 -6.08 -1.88
CA ARG A 833 -38.65 -6.17 -0.45
C ARG A 833 -38.34 -4.82 0.19
N TYR A 834 -37.74 -3.89 -0.55
CA TYR A 834 -37.38 -2.55 -0.05
C TYR A 834 -38.25 -1.42 -0.64
N ALA A 835 -39.42 -1.75 -1.18
CA ALA A 835 -40.36 -0.77 -1.69
C ALA A 835 -40.70 0.30 -0.63
N GLY A 836 -40.49 1.57 -0.99
CA GLY A 836 -40.77 2.73 -0.13
C GLY A 836 -39.67 3.10 0.88
N GLU A 837 -38.60 2.32 1.02
CA GLU A 837 -37.45 2.70 1.85
C GLU A 837 -36.76 3.95 1.30
N LYS A 838 -36.49 4.95 2.16
CA LYS A 838 -35.73 6.14 1.74
C LYS A 838 -34.21 5.99 1.88
N LEU A 839 -33.75 5.05 2.71
CA LEU A 839 -32.33 4.79 2.97
C LEU A 839 -31.82 3.48 2.34
N VAL A 840 -32.60 2.84 1.46
CA VAL A 840 -32.15 1.69 0.67
C VAL A 840 -32.52 1.94 -0.80
N LYS A 841 -31.53 1.82 -1.68
CA LYS A 841 -31.65 2.17 -3.11
C LYS A 841 -31.15 1.02 -3.98
N ILE A 842 -32.03 0.51 -4.85
CA ILE A 842 -31.75 -0.62 -5.73
C ILE A 842 -31.31 -0.11 -7.10
N VAL A 843 -30.04 -0.35 -7.45
CA VAL A 843 -29.42 0.09 -8.70
C VAL A 843 -29.15 -1.10 -9.64
N GLY A 844 -28.91 -0.84 -10.92
CA GLY A 844 -28.62 -1.89 -11.91
C GLY A 844 -27.18 -2.40 -11.80
N GLU A 845 -26.25 -1.49 -12.07
CA GLU A 845 -24.81 -1.74 -12.01
C GLU A 845 -24.31 -1.99 -10.58
N PRO A 846 -23.11 -2.59 -10.40
CA PRO A 846 -22.47 -2.67 -9.09
C PRO A 846 -22.23 -1.26 -8.51
N PRO A 847 -22.77 -0.91 -7.32
CA PRO A 847 -22.49 0.36 -6.67
C PRO A 847 -21.04 0.42 -6.18
N SER A 848 -20.54 1.63 -5.87
CA SER A 848 -19.12 1.84 -5.54
C SER A 848 -18.92 2.67 -4.28
N VAL A 849 -17.82 2.40 -3.57
CA VAL A 849 -17.37 3.15 -2.39
C VAL A 849 -17.41 4.67 -2.62
N LYS A 850 -16.87 5.15 -3.75
CA LYS A 850 -16.80 6.57 -4.10
C LYS A 850 -18.17 7.22 -4.30
N ALA A 851 -19.21 6.44 -4.62
CA ALA A 851 -20.57 6.94 -4.79
C ALA A 851 -21.37 6.99 -3.47
N ILE A 852 -21.01 6.15 -2.48
CA ILE A 852 -21.72 6.06 -1.19
C ILE A 852 -21.01 6.78 -0.03
N ALA A 853 -19.70 7.02 -0.13
CA ALA A 853 -18.95 7.72 0.90
C ALA A 853 -19.52 9.13 1.13
N GLY A 854 -19.86 9.43 2.38
CA GLY A 854 -20.55 10.67 2.78
C GLY A 854 -22.08 10.62 2.67
N ARG A 855 -22.69 9.48 2.29
CA ARG A 855 -24.16 9.32 2.19
C ARG A 855 -24.77 8.52 3.34
N HIS A 856 -26.07 8.73 3.52
CA HIS A 856 -26.87 8.24 4.64
C HIS A 856 -27.60 6.91 4.38
N GLY A 857 -27.49 6.34 3.18
CA GLY A 857 -28.22 5.14 2.77
C GLY A 857 -27.35 3.93 2.42
N VAL A 858 -28.01 2.90 1.89
CA VAL A 858 -27.44 1.68 1.31
C VAL A 858 -27.74 1.65 -0.18
N GLU A 859 -26.73 1.46 -1.02
CA GLU A 859 -26.94 1.10 -2.44
C GLU A 859 -26.66 -0.39 -2.64
N VAL A 860 -27.58 -1.09 -3.30
CA VAL A 860 -27.47 -2.52 -3.65
C VAL A 860 -27.71 -2.69 -5.15
N GLY A 861 -26.85 -3.44 -5.84
CA GLY A 861 -26.92 -3.65 -7.28
C GLY A 861 -25.94 -4.70 -7.79
N GLY A 862 -25.69 -4.71 -9.10
CA GLY A 862 -24.75 -5.65 -9.72
C GLY A 862 -25.25 -7.11 -9.72
N PHE A 863 -26.56 -7.31 -9.93
CA PHE A 863 -27.27 -8.60 -9.82
C PHE A 863 -26.86 -9.63 -10.88
N ALA A 864 -25.62 -10.14 -10.82
CA ALA A 864 -25.06 -11.08 -11.77
C ALA A 864 -25.36 -12.53 -11.39
N VAL A 865 -26.25 -13.20 -12.15
CA VAL A 865 -26.55 -14.63 -11.95
C VAL A 865 -25.66 -15.49 -12.84
N HIS A 866 -25.16 -16.59 -12.29
CA HIS A 866 -24.37 -17.59 -13.01
C HIS A 866 -25.22 -18.31 -14.09
N SER A 867 -24.59 -18.81 -15.16
CA SER A 867 -25.27 -19.45 -16.30
C SER A 867 -26.14 -20.67 -15.92
N SER A 868 -25.91 -21.28 -14.76
CA SER A 868 -26.71 -22.38 -14.21
C SER A 868 -27.91 -21.96 -13.36
N GLY A 869 -28.20 -20.66 -13.23
CA GLY A 869 -29.29 -20.11 -12.40
C GLY A 869 -29.13 -20.24 -10.87
N LYS A 870 -28.24 -21.14 -10.41
CA LYS A 870 -28.10 -21.58 -9.00
C LYS A 870 -27.10 -20.80 -8.14
N ARG A 871 -26.60 -19.66 -8.64
CA ARG A 871 -25.75 -18.75 -7.84
C ARG A 871 -25.88 -17.34 -8.37
N VAL A 872 -26.10 -16.38 -7.46
CA VAL A 872 -26.05 -14.95 -7.76
C VAL A 872 -24.91 -14.27 -7.02
N VAL A 873 -24.32 -13.26 -7.64
CA VAL A 873 -23.46 -12.29 -6.97
C VAL A 873 -24.23 -10.96 -6.90
N VAL A 874 -24.21 -10.33 -5.73
CA VAL A 874 -24.76 -8.98 -5.51
C VAL A 874 -23.73 -8.10 -4.81
N CYS A 875 -23.70 -6.82 -5.14
CA CYS A 875 -22.86 -5.84 -4.51
C CYS A 875 -23.68 -4.91 -3.62
N ALA A 876 -23.24 -4.67 -2.39
CA ALA A 876 -23.91 -3.80 -1.43
C ALA A 876 -22.90 -2.81 -0.83
N THR A 877 -23.25 -1.53 -0.80
CA THR A 877 -22.36 -0.45 -0.34
C THR A 877 -23.07 0.47 0.66
N ILE A 878 -22.31 0.94 1.66
CA ILE A 878 -22.74 1.92 2.67
C ILE A 878 -21.59 2.86 3.00
N ASP A 879 -21.89 4.01 3.60
CA ASP A 879 -20.90 4.69 4.42
C ASP A 879 -20.78 4.03 5.80
N ASN A 880 -19.57 3.70 6.26
CA ASN A 880 -19.35 2.97 7.52
C ASN A 880 -19.47 3.84 8.78
N LEU A 881 -19.39 5.17 8.66
CA LEU A 881 -19.59 6.12 9.77
C LEU A 881 -21.03 6.60 9.83
N LEU A 882 -21.70 6.73 8.68
CA LEU A 882 -23.09 7.20 8.57
C LEU A 882 -24.09 6.03 8.67
N LYS A 883 -24.53 5.41 7.56
CA LYS A 883 -25.52 4.31 7.61
C LYS A 883 -24.98 3.07 8.34
N GLY A 884 -23.66 2.89 8.40
CA GLY A 884 -23.01 1.86 9.20
C GLY A 884 -22.94 2.14 10.70
N ALA A 885 -23.23 3.36 11.17
CA ALA A 885 -23.24 3.70 12.59
C ALA A 885 -24.09 4.94 12.95
N ALA A 886 -23.62 6.16 12.71
CA ALA A 886 -24.23 7.39 13.27
C ALA A 886 -25.62 7.72 12.72
N THR A 887 -25.87 7.46 11.43
CA THR A 887 -27.21 7.62 10.83
C THR A 887 -28.14 6.51 11.28
N GLN A 888 -27.62 5.28 11.45
CA GLN A 888 -28.42 4.18 11.99
C GLN A 888 -28.84 4.47 13.44
N CYS A 889 -27.93 5.04 14.22
CA CYS A 889 -28.19 5.54 15.58
C CYS A 889 -29.28 6.60 15.57
N LEU A 890 -29.19 7.65 14.74
CA LEU A 890 -30.23 8.68 14.67
C LEU A 890 -31.59 8.13 14.18
N GLN A 891 -31.62 7.23 13.19
CA GLN A 891 -32.86 6.58 12.73
C GLN A 891 -33.53 5.78 13.87
N ASN A 892 -32.73 5.09 14.68
CA ASN A 892 -33.19 4.36 15.87
C ASN A 892 -33.67 5.31 16.99
N MET A 893 -32.93 6.40 17.27
CA MET A 893 -33.33 7.44 18.22
C MET A 893 -34.64 8.11 17.81
N ASN A 894 -34.80 8.43 16.52
CA ASN A 894 -36.02 9.02 15.97
C ASN A 894 -37.24 8.11 16.20
N LEU A 895 -37.10 6.81 15.93
CA LEU A 895 -38.14 5.83 16.19
C LEU A 895 -38.51 5.78 17.68
N ALA A 896 -37.53 5.56 18.56
CA ALA A 896 -37.73 5.35 20.00
C ALA A 896 -38.18 6.61 20.77
N LEU A 897 -37.82 7.81 20.32
CA LEU A 897 -38.17 9.08 20.96
C LEU A 897 -39.41 9.76 20.34
N GLY A 898 -40.10 9.10 19.40
CA GLY A 898 -41.35 9.57 18.82
C GLY A 898 -41.22 10.68 17.77
N TYR A 899 -40.09 10.77 17.06
CA TYR A 899 -39.87 11.72 15.96
C TYR A 899 -40.13 11.07 14.60
N GLY A 900 -40.09 11.87 13.53
CA GLY A 900 -40.18 11.35 12.17
C GLY A 900 -38.96 10.49 11.86
N GLU A 901 -39.14 9.28 11.32
CA GLU A 901 -38.05 8.29 11.18
C GLU A 901 -36.77 8.85 10.53
N TYR A 902 -36.94 9.65 9.47
CA TYR A 902 -35.86 10.26 8.68
C TYR A 902 -35.58 11.73 9.06
N GLN A 903 -36.11 12.22 10.17
CA GLN A 903 -35.92 13.60 10.60
C GLN A 903 -34.44 13.85 10.92
N GLY A 904 -33.90 15.01 10.51
CA GLY A 904 -32.48 15.34 10.64
C GLY A 904 -31.49 14.47 9.84
N ILE A 905 -31.97 13.55 8.98
CA ILE A 905 -31.14 12.70 8.12
C ILE A 905 -31.28 13.20 6.67
N PRO A 906 -30.19 13.63 5.99
CA PRO A 906 -30.20 13.92 4.55
C PRO A 906 -30.53 12.67 3.71
N LEU A 907 -31.11 12.87 2.52
CA LEU A 907 -31.77 11.82 1.73
C LEU A 907 -31.29 11.77 0.25
N ASP A 908 -30.14 12.37 -0.03
CA ASP A 908 -29.61 12.75 -1.35
C ASP A 908 -28.24 12.13 -1.76
#